data_AF-A0AA38IBE4-F1
#
_entry.id   AF-A0AA38IBE4-F1
#
_cell.length_a   1.000
_cell.length_b   1.000
_cell.length_c   1.000
_cell.angle_alpha   90.00
_cell.angle_beta   90.00
_cell.angle_gamma   90.00
#
_symmetry.space_group_name_H-M   'P 1'
#
loop_
_entity.id
_entity.type
_entity.pdbx_description
1 polymer ?
#
loop_
_entity_poly.entity_id
_entity_poly.type
_entity_poly.pdbx_seq_one_letter_code
_entity_poly.pdbx_strand_id
1 'polypeptide(L)'
;MKLLLPLVVLGCATGILAGVYTDRFLQQYEKIHNSANGYFSQDGIPYHSVETLMCEAPDHGHETTSEAYSYFIWLEAMHGAITGDFQTFNDAWDIMEKYMIPTHADQPTNSFYNPSSPATYAAEMDTPNDYPSPIDSSVPVGQDPIFQELTTAYGTEDIYGMHWLQDVDNVYGFGDAPGVCEGGPGTPGPSYINTFQRGPEESVWRTIPQPTCDSFKYGGTNGFLDLFTGDSNYAKQWKYTNAPDADARAIQGAYWASQWAAAAGQSSQISATLEKAAKLGDYLRYALFDKYFKQVGECFDPHSCPGGSGKNSAHYLLSWYYAWGGATDTSAGWAWRIGDGSAHFGYQNPLTAWALANEPSLKPKGATAVQDWTQSLERQLELYAYVQTAEGAFAGGVTNTWKGRYDQPPSNLTSNTFYGMVYDWEPVYHDPPSNRWYGMQGWSTDRLAQYYYVTGDVKAQATLDKWVAWLLPNLKFDGDDYQLPANLEWQGVPNAYSGGEAQENSNLHVTITDFTNDVGTAAGTARTLAYYAAKTGNTEAKDAAKKLLDGMWNLYQTDKGVSSPEVREDYNRFTEPVYVPSGWTGTYPNGDTIQSGITFIDIRSFLKEDPDWPKVEAYINGGSAPEFTYHRFWAQSDVALAQGAYGLLFDE
;
A
#
# COMPACT_ATOMS: atom_id res chain seq x y z
N MET A 1 21.29 -60.97 -23.48
CA MET A 1 20.15 -60.07 -23.67
C MET A 1 19.50 -59.87 -22.30
N LYS A 2 19.86 -58.79 -21.60
CA LYS A 2 19.38 -58.48 -20.24
C LYS A 2 18.00 -57.84 -20.38
N LEU A 3 16.96 -58.43 -19.78
CA LEU A 3 15.64 -57.80 -19.67
C LEU A 3 15.69 -56.80 -18.51
N LEU A 4 15.46 -55.53 -18.83
CA LEU A 4 15.23 -54.44 -17.87
C LEU A 4 13.79 -54.51 -17.35
N LEU A 5 13.63 -54.54 -16.02
CA LEU A 5 12.38 -54.21 -15.34
C LEU A 5 12.20 -52.69 -15.34
N PRO A 6 10.99 -52.14 -15.61
CA PRO A 6 10.72 -50.74 -15.37
C PRO A 6 10.45 -50.53 -13.88
N LEU A 7 11.27 -49.68 -13.26
CA LEU A 7 11.04 -49.16 -11.92
C LEU A 7 9.96 -48.07 -12.04
N VAL A 8 8.75 -48.37 -11.60
CA VAL A 8 7.70 -47.36 -11.44
C VAL A 8 8.05 -46.54 -10.20
N VAL A 9 8.52 -45.32 -10.41
CA VAL A 9 8.65 -44.32 -9.35
C VAL A 9 7.24 -43.77 -9.11
N LEU A 10 6.58 -44.27 -8.06
CA LEU A 10 5.44 -43.57 -7.46
C LEU A 10 6.00 -42.28 -6.84
N GLY A 11 5.77 -41.15 -7.50
CA GLY A 11 5.90 -39.86 -6.84
C GLY A 11 4.81 -39.79 -5.77
N CYS A 12 5.21 -39.86 -4.50
CA CYS A 12 4.34 -39.43 -3.41
C CYS A 12 4.15 -37.93 -3.56
N ALA A 13 3.08 -37.51 -4.25
CA ALA A 13 2.50 -36.21 -4.00
C ALA A 13 1.99 -36.24 -2.56
N THR A 14 2.78 -35.69 -1.63
CA THR A 14 2.29 -35.33 -0.30
C THR A 14 1.34 -34.16 -0.48
N GLY A 15 0.12 -34.45 -0.93
CA GLY A 15 -0.98 -33.51 -0.80
C GLY A 15 -1.15 -33.24 0.69
N ILE A 16 -1.12 -31.97 1.06
CA ILE A 16 -1.49 -31.52 2.40
C ILE A 16 -2.89 -32.08 2.68
N LEU A 17 -3.10 -32.60 3.89
CA LEU A 17 -4.38 -33.19 4.30
C LEU A 17 -5.51 -32.18 4.05
N ALA A 18 -6.53 -32.59 3.28
CA ALA A 18 -7.70 -31.78 2.98
C ALA A 18 -8.43 -31.38 4.27
N GLY A 19 -8.42 -30.09 4.58
CA GLY A 19 -9.14 -29.46 5.69
C GLY A 19 -10.28 -28.56 5.18
N VAL A 20 -11.27 -28.31 6.04
CA VAL A 20 -12.40 -27.42 5.72
C VAL A 20 -11.89 -26.04 5.28
N TYR A 21 -10.83 -25.52 5.90
CA TYR A 21 -10.36 -24.17 5.61
C TYR A 21 -9.55 -24.09 4.31
N THR A 22 -8.80 -25.14 3.96
CA THR A 22 -8.17 -25.24 2.64
C THR A 22 -9.20 -25.42 1.52
N ASP A 23 -10.31 -26.12 1.78
CA ASP A 23 -11.43 -26.22 0.82
C ASP A 23 -12.12 -24.87 0.63
N ARG A 24 -12.31 -24.10 1.72
CA ARG A 24 -12.84 -22.72 1.65
C ARG A 24 -11.90 -21.79 0.89
N PHE A 25 -10.58 -21.91 1.07
CA PHE A 25 -9.60 -21.19 0.24
C PHE A 25 -9.84 -21.50 -1.24
N LEU A 26 -9.89 -22.78 -1.62
CA LEU A 26 -10.07 -23.18 -3.03
C LEU A 26 -11.41 -22.71 -3.58
N GLN A 27 -12.48 -22.80 -2.81
CA GLN A 27 -13.80 -22.30 -3.23
C GLN A 27 -13.79 -20.78 -3.47
N GLN A 28 -13.12 -20.01 -2.60
CA GLN A 28 -13.01 -18.57 -2.77
C GLN A 28 -12.07 -18.22 -3.94
N TYR A 29 -10.96 -18.93 -4.09
CA TYR A 29 -10.02 -18.80 -5.21
C TYR A 29 -10.73 -19.03 -6.56
N GLU A 30 -11.56 -20.08 -6.66
CA GLU A 30 -12.36 -20.37 -7.84
C GLU A 30 -13.35 -19.24 -8.17
N LYS A 31 -13.98 -18.62 -7.16
CA LYS A 31 -14.86 -17.47 -7.39
C LYS A 31 -14.09 -16.24 -7.89
N ILE A 32 -12.89 -15.98 -7.36
CA ILE A 32 -12.03 -14.87 -7.79
C ILE A 32 -11.60 -15.07 -9.25
N HIS A 33 -11.18 -16.28 -9.62
CA HIS A 33 -10.70 -16.60 -10.97
C HIS A 33 -11.80 -16.94 -11.99
N ASN A 34 -13.06 -17.03 -11.55
CA ASN A 34 -14.17 -17.20 -12.48
C ASN A 34 -14.39 -15.91 -13.26
N SER A 35 -14.06 -15.93 -14.55
CA SER A 35 -14.27 -14.79 -15.47
C SER A 35 -15.69 -14.20 -15.45
N ALA A 36 -16.72 -14.99 -15.09
CA ALA A 36 -18.09 -14.49 -14.96
C ALA A 36 -18.30 -13.55 -13.75
N ASN A 37 -17.40 -13.61 -12.76
CA ASN A 37 -17.44 -12.77 -11.57
C ASN A 37 -16.69 -11.44 -11.73
N GLY A 38 -15.89 -11.26 -12.79
CA GLY A 38 -15.40 -9.94 -13.20
C GLY A 38 -14.30 -9.32 -12.32
N TYR A 39 -13.52 -10.11 -11.56
CA TYR A 39 -12.42 -9.57 -10.75
C TYR A 39 -11.23 -9.07 -11.56
N PHE A 40 -11.06 -9.59 -12.77
CA PHE A 40 -9.93 -9.28 -13.63
C PHE A 40 -10.41 -8.69 -14.96
N SER A 41 -9.62 -7.79 -15.51
CA SER A 41 -9.75 -7.36 -16.90
C SER A 41 -9.41 -8.49 -17.87
N GLN A 42 -9.68 -8.26 -19.17
CA GLN A 42 -9.30 -9.21 -20.23
C GLN A 42 -7.78 -9.48 -20.30
N ASP A 43 -6.97 -8.56 -19.77
CA ASP A 43 -5.51 -8.66 -19.72
C ASP A 43 -5.00 -9.39 -18.47
N GLY A 44 -5.92 -9.87 -17.62
CA GLY A 44 -5.59 -10.55 -16.36
C GLY A 44 -5.21 -9.59 -15.23
N ILE A 45 -5.49 -8.29 -15.37
CA ILE A 45 -5.21 -7.28 -14.35
C ILE A 45 -6.35 -7.29 -13.33
N PRO A 46 -6.07 -7.47 -12.02
CA PRO A 46 -7.12 -7.38 -11.02
C PRO A 46 -7.66 -5.95 -10.96
N TYR A 47 -8.97 -5.78 -10.95
CA TYR A 47 -9.58 -4.49 -10.58
C TYR A 47 -9.48 -4.27 -9.07
N HIS A 48 -9.69 -3.04 -8.59
CA HIS A 48 -9.84 -2.76 -7.17
C HIS A 48 -11.10 -3.45 -6.61
N SER A 49 -12.20 -3.40 -7.36
CA SER A 49 -13.45 -4.10 -7.06
C SER A 49 -14.19 -4.53 -8.32
N VAL A 50 -15.03 -5.57 -8.19
CA VAL A 50 -15.94 -5.99 -9.28
C VAL A 50 -16.95 -4.90 -9.62
N GLU A 51 -17.46 -4.21 -8.60
CA GLU A 51 -18.39 -3.11 -8.79
C GLU A 51 -17.61 -1.84 -9.17
N THR A 52 -18.12 -1.09 -10.15
CA THR A 52 -17.47 0.10 -10.75
C THR A 52 -17.68 1.38 -9.94
N LEU A 53 -18.88 1.61 -9.38
CA LEU A 53 -19.13 2.75 -8.51
C LEU A 53 -18.56 2.49 -7.11
N MET A 54 -17.30 2.89 -6.92
CA MET A 54 -16.59 2.82 -5.65
C MET A 54 -15.64 4.01 -5.50
N CYS A 55 -15.57 4.59 -4.30
CA CYS A 55 -14.64 5.68 -3.97
C CYS A 55 -14.20 5.56 -2.51
N GLU A 56 -12.89 5.42 -2.25
CA GLU A 56 -12.33 5.25 -0.89
C GLU A 56 -10.83 5.53 -0.78
N ALA A 57 -10.07 5.21 -1.84
CA ALA A 57 -8.68 5.57 -2.06
C ALA A 57 -8.42 5.69 -3.57
N PRO A 58 -8.68 4.63 -4.38
CA PRO A 58 -9.14 4.83 -5.75
C PRO A 58 -10.54 5.47 -5.74
N ASP A 59 -10.89 6.13 -6.84
CA ASP A 59 -12.14 6.85 -7.01
C ASP A 59 -13.08 6.22 -8.07
N HIS A 60 -12.66 5.08 -8.62
CA HIS A 60 -13.47 4.19 -9.45
C HIS A 60 -13.05 2.72 -9.24
N GLY A 61 -14.01 1.79 -9.19
CA GLY A 61 -13.76 0.40 -8.83
C GLY A 61 -12.96 -0.41 -9.85
N HIS A 62 -12.98 0.00 -11.13
CA HIS A 62 -12.13 -0.57 -12.17
C HIS A 62 -10.82 0.20 -12.38
N GLU A 63 -10.48 1.13 -11.49
CA GLU A 63 -9.08 1.37 -11.23
C GLU A 63 -8.46 0.13 -10.57
N THR A 64 -7.15 0.06 -10.50
CA THR A 64 -6.44 -0.92 -9.69
C THR A 64 -5.26 -0.27 -9.00
N THR A 65 -4.71 -0.98 -8.04
CA THR A 65 -3.65 -0.49 -7.17
C THR A 65 -2.52 -1.49 -7.09
N SER A 66 -1.31 -1.02 -6.75
CA SER A 66 -0.21 -1.91 -6.41
C SER A 66 -0.58 -2.83 -5.24
N GLU A 67 -1.47 -2.38 -4.35
CA GLU A 67 -2.10 -3.19 -3.31
C GLU A 67 -2.81 -4.41 -3.93
N ALA A 68 -3.72 -4.21 -4.89
CA ALA A 68 -4.44 -5.31 -5.54
C ALA A 68 -3.47 -6.32 -6.20
N TYR A 69 -2.43 -5.84 -6.90
CA TYR A 69 -1.38 -6.70 -7.45
C TYR A 69 -0.61 -7.47 -6.35
N SER A 70 -0.30 -6.83 -5.23
CA SER A 70 0.39 -7.48 -4.11
C SER A 70 -0.45 -8.57 -3.45
N TYR A 71 -1.77 -8.38 -3.35
CA TYR A 71 -2.72 -9.40 -2.91
C TYR A 71 -2.86 -10.53 -3.94
N PHE A 72 -2.85 -10.22 -5.23
CA PHE A 72 -2.90 -11.23 -6.30
C PHE A 72 -1.68 -12.17 -6.21
N ILE A 73 -0.48 -11.60 -6.12
CA ILE A 73 0.76 -12.37 -5.94
C ILE A 73 0.70 -13.27 -4.70
N TRP A 74 0.17 -12.75 -3.58
CA TRP A 74 0.06 -13.53 -2.34
C TRP A 74 -1.00 -14.64 -2.44
N LEU A 75 -2.13 -14.37 -3.08
CA LEU A 75 -3.19 -15.34 -3.36
C LEU A 75 -2.62 -16.52 -4.17
N GLU A 76 -1.87 -16.25 -5.24
CA GLU A 76 -1.24 -17.29 -6.06
C GLU A 76 -0.14 -18.06 -5.31
N ALA A 77 0.61 -17.40 -4.42
CA ALA A 77 1.56 -18.09 -3.55
C ALA A 77 0.87 -19.13 -2.64
N MET A 78 -0.26 -18.76 -2.03
CA MET A 78 -1.05 -19.66 -1.18
C MET A 78 -1.70 -20.78 -2.01
N HIS A 79 -2.16 -20.47 -3.23
CA HIS A 79 -2.66 -21.49 -4.15
C HIS A 79 -1.59 -22.52 -4.47
N GLY A 80 -0.35 -22.09 -4.74
CA GLY A 80 0.79 -22.99 -4.92
C GLY A 80 1.08 -23.84 -3.68
N ALA A 81 0.94 -23.30 -2.47
CA ALA A 81 1.12 -24.05 -1.23
C ALA A 81 0.10 -25.19 -1.07
N ILE A 82 -1.16 -24.94 -1.44
CA ILE A 82 -2.27 -25.88 -1.25
C ILE A 82 -2.33 -26.91 -2.39
N THR A 83 -2.03 -26.50 -3.62
CA THR A 83 -2.21 -27.35 -4.83
C THR A 83 -0.92 -27.94 -5.38
N GLY A 84 0.24 -27.35 -5.05
CA GLY A 84 1.54 -27.66 -5.64
C GLY A 84 1.78 -26.99 -7.01
N ASP A 85 0.90 -26.10 -7.46
CA ASP A 85 1.07 -25.32 -8.70
C ASP A 85 1.56 -23.90 -8.43
N PHE A 86 2.89 -23.72 -8.47
CA PHE A 86 3.53 -22.42 -8.33
C PHE A 86 3.70 -21.66 -9.67
N GLN A 87 3.20 -22.19 -10.79
CA GLN A 87 3.28 -21.45 -12.06
C GLN A 87 2.40 -20.20 -12.01
N THR A 88 1.22 -20.31 -11.38
CA THR A 88 0.30 -19.20 -11.14
C THR A 88 0.96 -18.02 -10.41
N PHE A 89 1.84 -18.28 -9.44
CA PHE A 89 2.63 -17.24 -8.76
C PHE A 89 3.59 -16.51 -9.70
N ASN A 90 4.24 -17.23 -10.63
CA ASN A 90 5.08 -16.61 -11.65
C ASN A 90 4.25 -15.76 -12.62
N ASP A 91 3.09 -16.27 -13.05
CA ASP A 91 2.21 -15.60 -13.99
C ASP A 91 1.66 -14.29 -13.40
N ALA A 92 1.27 -14.29 -12.12
CA ALA A 92 0.86 -13.08 -11.40
C ALA A 92 1.98 -12.03 -11.32
N TRP A 93 3.22 -12.46 -11.08
CA TRP A 93 4.37 -11.57 -11.07
C TRP A 93 4.66 -10.98 -12.46
N ASP A 94 4.53 -11.78 -13.52
CA ASP A 94 4.73 -11.33 -14.89
C ASP A 94 3.64 -10.32 -15.32
N ILE A 95 2.39 -10.51 -14.88
CA ILE A 95 1.30 -9.54 -15.06
C ILE A 95 1.64 -8.21 -14.34
N MET A 96 2.08 -8.27 -13.08
CA MET A 96 2.51 -7.09 -12.33
C MET A 96 3.69 -6.36 -13.01
N GLU A 97 4.73 -7.08 -13.41
CA GLU A 97 5.92 -6.49 -14.05
C GLU A 97 5.59 -5.87 -15.41
N LYS A 98 4.66 -6.47 -16.17
CA LYS A 98 4.26 -5.98 -17.49
C LYS A 98 3.43 -4.69 -17.40
N TYR A 99 2.54 -4.61 -16.42
CA TYR A 99 1.52 -3.56 -16.40
C TYR A 99 1.72 -2.54 -15.29
N MET A 100 2.22 -2.90 -14.10
CA MET A 100 2.26 -2.00 -12.94
C MET A 100 3.65 -1.38 -12.68
N ILE A 101 4.73 -2.02 -13.14
CA ILE A 101 6.09 -1.46 -13.07
C ILE A 101 6.36 -0.67 -14.36
N PRO A 102 6.64 0.64 -14.28
CA PRO A 102 6.96 1.45 -15.46
C PRO A 102 8.14 0.87 -16.23
N THR A 103 7.98 0.65 -17.53
CA THR A 103 9.05 0.17 -18.41
C THR A 103 10.06 1.28 -18.70
N HIS A 104 11.18 0.97 -19.35
CA HIS A 104 12.12 2.02 -19.78
C HIS A 104 11.45 3.10 -20.65
N ALA A 105 10.46 2.73 -21.49
CA ALA A 105 9.74 3.70 -22.32
C ALA A 105 8.85 4.65 -21.49
N ASP A 106 8.43 4.21 -20.29
CA ASP A 106 7.59 4.95 -19.36
C ASP A 106 8.40 5.90 -18.46
N GLN A 107 9.67 5.57 -18.22
CA GLN A 107 10.63 6.34 -17.40
C GLN A 107 11.97 6.62 -18.14
N PRO A 108 11.93 7.20 -19.37
CA PRO A 108 13.05 7.14 -20.32
C PRO A 108 14.25 8.02 -20.00
N THR A 109 14.13 8.94 -19.03
CA THR A 109 15.13 9.99 -18.79
C THR A 109 15.77 9.93 -17.40
N ASN A 110 15.74 8.75 -16.76
CA ASN A 110 16.50 8.50 -15.53
C ASN A 110 17.99 8.85 -15.65
N SER A 111 18.56 8.85 -16.86
CA SER A 111 19.95 9.26 -17.11
C SER A 111 20.27 10.72 -16.83
N PHE A 112 19.25 11.57 -16.62
CA PHE A 112 19.43 12.95 -16.18
C PHE A 112 19.40 13.11 -14.66
N TYR A 113 19.16 12.03 -13.91
CA TYR A 113 19.11 12.08 -12.46
C TYR A 113 20.49 12.39 -11.88
N ASN A 114 20.53 13.31 -10.91
CA ASN A 114 21.73 13.65 -10.18
C ASN A 114 21.58 13.27 -8.71
N PRO A 115 22.24 12.21 -8.21
CA PRO A 115 22.10 11.79 -6.81
C PRO A 115 22.66 12.80 -5.80
N SER A 116 23.48 13.77 -6.23
CA SER A 116 23.93 14.87 -5.37
C SER A 116 22.94 16.04 -5.29
N SER A 117 21.87 16.02 -6.10
CA SER A 117 20.79 17.00 -6.13
C SER A 117 19.48 16.29 -6.54
N PRO A 118 18.96 15.40 -5.68
CA PRO A 118 17.97 14.40 -6.07
C PRO A 118 16.59 14.99 -6.41
N ALA A 119 16.23 16.15 -5.88
CA ALA A 119 15.01 16.89 -6.19
C ALA A 119 15.18 18.37 -5.82
N THR A 120 14.21 19.22 -6.19
CA THR A 120 14.09 20.58 -5.64
C THR A 120 12.90 20.63 -4.69
N TYR A 121 13.07 21.29 -3.56
CA TYR A 121 12.06 21.37 -2.51
C TYR A 121 10.81 22.14 -2.96
N ALA A 122 9.65 21.63 -2.56
CA ALA A 122 8.38 22.36 -2.52
C ALA A 122 7.67 21.97 -1.21
N ALA A 123 7.07 22.95 -0.53
CA ALA A 123 6.36 22.70 0.72
C ALA A 123 5.07 21.91 0.47
N GLU A 124 4.70 20.98 1.34
CA GLU A 124 3.30 20.59 1.43
C GLU A 124 2.50 21.70 2.12
N MET A 125 1.26 21.90 1.68
CA MET A 125 0.34 22.88 2.27
C MET A 125 -0.81 22.16 2.96
N ASP A 126 -1.47 22.85 3.90
CA ASP A 126 -2.47 22.21 4.75
C ASP A 126 -3.76 21.89 3.96
N THR A 127 -4.13 22.69 2.96
CA THR A 127 -5.39 22.54 2.22
C THR A 127 -5.22 22.61 0.70
N PRO A 128 -6.10 21.98 -0.10
CA PRO A 128 -6.00 22.02 -1.57
C PRO A 128 -5.99 23.43 -2.18
N ASN A 129 -6.59 24.42 -1.52
CA ASN A 129 -6.63 25.81 -2.00
C ASN A 129 -5.29 26.54 -1.92
N ASP A 130 -4.33 26.01 -1.18
CA ASP A 130 -2.99 26.59 -1.05
C ASP A 130 -2.04 26.12 -2.16
N TYR A 131 -2.51 25.23 -3.03
CA TYR A 131 -1.79 24.75 -4.22
C TYR A 131 -2.13 25.57 -5.47
N PRO A 132 -1.21 25.71 -6.45
CA PRO A 132 0.07 25.00 -6.57
C PRO A 132 1.17 25.48 -5.61
N SER A 133 1.95 24.56 -5.05
CA SER A 133 3.03 24.87 -4.10
C SER A 133 4.31 25.30 -4.84
N PRO A 134 4.89 26.48 -4.54
CA PRO A 134 6.05 26.98 -5.27
C PRO A 134 7.30 26.17 -4.96
N ILE A 135 8.09 25.89 -6.01
CA ILE A 135 9.43 25.32 -5.86
C ILE A 135 10.34 26.38 -5.22
N ASP A 136 11.14 25.96 -4.24
CA ASP A 136 12.15 26.80 -3.59
C ASP A 136 13.53 26.15 -3.66
N SER A 137 14.35 26.65 -4.60
CA SER A 137 15.74 26.20 -4.79
C SER A 137 16.71 26.69 -3.71
N SER A 138 16.29 27.56 -2.79
CA SER A 138 17.13 28.03 -1.68
C SER A 138 17.15 27.06 -0.50
N VAL A 139 16.21 26.12 -0.44
CA VAL A 139 16.16 25.06 0.57
C VAL A 139 17.16 23.96 0.22
N PRO A 140 18.10 23.60 1.12
CA PRO A 140 19.08 22.56 0.84
C PRO A 140 18.39 21.18 0.79
N VAL A 141 18.79 20.34 -0.16
CA VAL A 141 18.41 18.92 -0.23
C VAL A 141 19.62 18.04 0.07
N GLY A 142 19.40 16.80 0.52
CA GLY A 142 20.48 15.85 0.78
C GLY A 142 20.98 15.15 -0.47
N GLN A 143 21.83 14.14 -0.25
CA GLN A 143 22.32 13.23 -1.29
C GLN A 143 21.55 11.91 -1.23
N ASP A 144 21.25 11.34 -2.40
CA ASP A 144 20.79 9.97 -2.56
C ASP A 144 22.00 9.01 -2.49
N PRO A 145 22.09 8.16 -1.45
CA PRO A 145 23.23 7.30 -1.23
C PRO A 145 23.10 5.91 -1.86
N ILE A 146 21.94 5.56 -2.46
CA ILE A 146 21.67 4.22 -2.97
C ILE A 146 21.61 4.14 -4.50
N PHE A 147 21.42 5.26 -5.20
CA PHE A 147 21.39 5.28 -6.67
C PHE A 147 22.56 4.52 -7.33
N GLN A 148 23.80 4.88 -6.99
CA GLN A 148 24.97 4.35 -7.68
C GLN A 148 25.17 2.85 -7.44
N GLU A 149 24.81 2.35 -6.25
CA GLU A 149 24.88 0.91 -5.97
C GLU A 149 23.77 0.13 -6.67
N LEU A 150 22.55 0.68 -6.76
CA LEU A 150 21.45 0.09 -7.52
C LEU A 150 21.80 0.00 -9.01
N THR A 151 22.28 1.09 -9.61
CA THR A 151 22.70 1.11 -11.02
C THR A 151 23.82 0.10 -11.29
N THR A 152 24.75 -0.07 -10.34
CA THR A 152 25.84 -1.06 -10.45
C THR A 152 25.33 -2.49 -10.32
N ALA A 153 24.38 -2.73 -9.41
CA ALA A 153 23.81 -4.05 -9.15
C ALA A 153 22.94 -4.55 -10.30
N TYR A 154 22.21 -3.65 -10.97
CA TYR A 154 21.18 -4.01 -11.96
C TYR A 154 21.47 -3.55 -13.38
N GLY A 155 22.51 -2.73 -13.60
CA GLY A 155 22.92 -2.29 -14.93
C GLY A 155 21.94 -1.34 -15.62
N THR A 156 21.03 -0.72 -14.86
CA THR A 156 20.06 0.27 -15.34
C THR A 156 19.85 1.35 -14.28
N GLU A 157 19.52 2.56 -14.72
CA GLU A 157 19.12 3.66 -13.85
C GLU A 157 17.61 3.63 -13.56
N ASP A 158 16.84 2.82 -14.29
CA ASP A 158 15.39 2.71 -14.10
C ASP A 158 15.04 2.15 -12.72
N ILE A 159 13.90 2.59 -12.19
CA ILE A 159 13.34 2.08 -10.93
C ILE A 159 12.55 0.81 -11.20
N TYR A 160 12.81 -0.24 -10.40
CA TYR A 160 11.99 -1.45 -10.39
C TYR A 160 11.11 -1.46 -9.14
N GLY A 161 9.98 -0.77 -9.24
CA GLY A 161 8.98 -0.57 -8.20
C GLY A 161 7.62 -0.31 -8.83
N MET A 162 6.55 -0.79 -8.20
CA MET A 162 5.21 -0.58 -8.74
C MET A 162 4.84 0.91 -8.67
N HIS A 163 4.25 1.46 -9.73
CA HIS A 163 3.40 2.64 -9.53
C HIS A 163 2.21 2.24 -8.65
N TRP A 164 1.52 3.18 -7.99
CA TRP A 164 0.46 2.83 -7.04
C TRP A 164 -0.94 2.74 -7.64
N LEU A 165 -1.26 3.45 -8.74
CA LEU A 165 -2.62 3.53 -9.28
C LEU A 165 -2.65 3.38 -10.81
N GLN A 166 -3.65 2.67 -11.32
CA GLN A 166 -3.92 2.56 -12.75
C GLN A 166 -5.42 2.57 -13.04
N ASP A 167 -5.80 3.22 -14.12
CA ASP A 167 -7.12 3.12 -14.74
C ASP A 167 -7.11 1.95 -15.73
N VAL A 168 -7.64 0.80 -15.32
CA VAL A 168 -7.49 -0.46 -16.07
C VAL A 168 -8.25 -0.43 -17.39
N ASP A 169 -9.43 0.19 -17.40
CA ASP A 169 -10.32 0.24 -18.55
C ASP A 169 -10.17 1.55 -19.36
N ASN A 170 -9.24 2.42 -18.96
CA ASN A 170 -9.01 3.74 -19.56
C ASN A 170 -10.29 4.62 -19.54
N VAL A 171 -11.07 4.55 -18.45
CA VAL A 171 -12.32 5.31 -18.28
C VAL A 171 -12.08 6.82 -18.25
N TYR A 172 -10.96 7.27 -17.67
CA TYR A 172 -10.53 8.67 -17.74
C TYR A 172 -10.04 9.07 -19.13
N GLY A 173 -9.62 8.09 -19.93
CA GLY A 173 -9.29 8.26 -21.34
C GLY A 173 -7.92 8.89 -21.62
N PHE A 174 -7.01 8.93 -20.64
CA PHE A 174 -5.66 9.46 -20.86
C PHE A 174 -4.86 8.58 -21.81
N GLY A 175 -4.95 7.26 -21.66
CA GLY A 175 -4.23 6.29 -22.48
C GLY A 175 -2.72 6.25 -22.25
N ASP A 176 -2.29 6.44 -21.00
CA ASP A 176 -0.91 6.21 -20.52
C ASP A 176 -0.65 4.71 -20.32
N ALA A 177 -0.90 3.93 -21.36
CA ALA A 177 -0.59 2.50 -21.34
C ALA A 177 0.92 2.26 -21.30
N PRO A 178 1.40 1.11 -20.81
CA PRO A 178 2.84 0.81 -20.79
C PRO A 178 3.51 1.08 -22.15
N GLY A 179 4.45 2.01 -22.15
CA GLY A 179 5.21 2.52 -23.30
C GLY A 179 4.51 3.61 -24.13
N VAL A 180 3.38 4.15 -23.67
CA VAL A 180 2.54 5.14 -24.37
C VAL A 180 2.29 6.35 -23.47
N CYS A 181 2.44 7.54 -24.03
CA CYS A 181 2.17 8.80 -23.33
C CYS A 181 0.96 9.51 -23.95
N GLU A 182 -0.09 9.69 -23.16
CA GLU A 182 -1.39 10.27 -23.48
C GLU A 182 -1.99 9.78 -24.81
N GLY A 183 -2.02 8.47 -25.04
CA GLY A 183 -2.54 7.89 -26.27
C GLY A 183 -4.02 8.23 -26.54
N GLY A 184 -4.77 8.52 -25.48
CA GLY A 184 -6.15 8.99 -25.50
C GLY A 184 -7.21 7.90 -25.33
N PRO A 185 -8.50 8.24 -25.49
CA PRO A 185 -9.61 7.34 -25.17
C PRO A 185 -9.67 6.09 -26.05
N GLY A 186 -9.01 6.11 -27.23
CA GLY A 186 -8.93 4.96 -28.12
C GLY A 186 -7.80 3.98 -27.80
N THR A 187 -6.94 4.30 -26.83
CA THR A 187 -5.87 3.41 -26.38
C THR A 187 -6.46 2.31 -25.50
N PRO A 188 -6.18 1.02 -25.77
CA PRO A 188 -6.51 -0.05 -24.83
C PRO A 188 -5.80 0.20 -23.49
N GLY A 189 -6.52 0.08 -22.37
CA GLY A 189 -5.92 0.18 -21.04
C GLY A 189 -4.92 -0.95 -20.73
N PRO A 190 -4.30 -0.97 -19.54
CA PRO A 190 -4.46 0.00 -18.45
C PRO A 190 -3.79 1.34 -18.78
N SER A 191 -4.14 2.40 -18.06
CA SER A 191 -3.51 3.72 -18.13
C SER A 191 -2.92 4.06 -16.76
N TYR A 192 -1.63 4.39 -16.70
CA TYR A 192 -1.04 4.93 -15.48
C TYR A 192 -1.63 6.32 -15.17
N ILE A 193 -2.13 6.49 -13.95
CA ILE A 193 -2.75 7.73 -13.48
C ILE A 193 -2.35 8.00 -12.04
N ASN A 194 -2.54 9.23 -11.59
CA ASN A 194 -2.39 9.58 -10.18
C ASN A 194 -3.54 10.50 -9.76
N THR A 195 -3.68 10.72 -8.45
CA THR A 195 -4.72 11.59 -7.87
C THR A 195 -4.10 12.51 -6.81
N PHE A 196 -3.82 11.98 -5.61
CA PHE A 196 -3.36 12.74 -4.45
C PHE A 196 -2.05 13.52 -4.71
N GLN A 197 -2.09 14.84 -4.55
CA GLN A 197 -0.96 15.76 -4.73
C GLN A 197 -1.02 17.01 -3.83
N ARG A 198 -2.15 17.27 -3.14
CA ARG A 198 -2.44 18.58 -2.52
C ARG A 198 -2.67 18.54 -1.01
N GLY A 199 -1.81 17.79 -0.33
CA GLY A 199 -1.67 17.85 1.13
C GLY A 199 -2.73 17.06 1.90
N PRO A 200 -2.70 17.13 3.24
CA PRO A 200 -3.40 16.20 4.11
C PRO A 200 -4.93 16.32 4.10
N GLU A 201 -5.47 17.48 3.68
CA GLU A 201 -6.92 17.72 3.58
C GLU A 201 -7.48 17.42 2.17
N GLU A 202 -6.64 16.94 1.24
CA GLU A 202 -7.10 16.41 -0.05
C GLU A 202 -7.61 14.98 0.11
N SER A 203 -8.84 14.83 0.59
CA SER A 203 -9.54 13.55 0.53
C SER A 203 -9.71 13.05 -0.92
N VAL A 204 -10.04 11.76 -1.09
CA VAL A 204 -10.37 11.16 -2.40
C VAL A 204 -11.42 11.96 -3.19
N TRP A 205 -12.34 12.64 -2.49
CA TRP A 205 -13.39 13.46 -3.06
C TRP A 205 -12.93 14.80 -3.62
N ARG A 206 -11.70 15.21 -3.31
CA ARG A 206 -11.16 16.54 -3.64
C ARG A 206 -10.07 16.50 -4.69
N THR A 207 -9.71 15.33 -5.20
CA THR A 207 -8.62 15.16 -6.18
C THR A 207 -9.03 15.60 -7.60
N ILE A 208 -8.03 15.90 -8.43
CA ILE A 208 -8.17 16.10 -9.88
C ILE A 208 -7.29 15.04 -10.55
N PRO A 209 -7.81 13.86 -10.93
CA PRO A 209 -7.05 12.78 -11.55
C PRO A 209 -6.20 13.25 -12.73
N GLN A 210 -4.98 12.74 -12.83
CA GLN A 210 -3.97 13.20 -13.77
C GLN A 210 -3.17 12.05 -14.39
N PRO A 211 -2.70 12.17 -15.64
CA PRO A 211 -1.80 11.18 -16.24
C PRO A 211 -0.42 11.22 -15.55
N THR A 212 0.25 10.07 -15.51
CA THR A 212 1.63 10.00 -15.03
C THR A 212 2.60 10.58 -16.04
N CYS A 213 2.35 10.40 -17.33
CA CYS A 213 3.03 11.07 -18.43
C CYS A 213 2.19 12.27 -18.91
N ASP A 214 2.61 13.48 -18.55
CA ASP A 214 1.92 14.71 -18.94
C ASP A 214 2.62 15.34 -20.14
N SER A 215 2.01 15.18 -21.33
CA SER A 215 2.48 15.76 -22.59
C SER A 215 1.75 17.05 -22.97
N PHE A 216 0.94 17.59 -22.04
CA PHE A 216 0.07 18.76 -22.20
C PHE A 216 -1.03 18.54 -23.24
N LYS A 217 -1.45 17.29 -23.46
CA LYS A 217 -2.53 16.97 -24.40
C LYS A 217 -3.90 17.26 -23.80
N TYR A 218 -4.07 16.96 -22.52
CA TYR A 218 -5.28 17.21 -21.73
C TYR A 218 -4.99 18.18 -20.59
N GLY A 219 -6.01 18.57 -19.83
CA GLY A 219 -5.86 19.56 -18.77
C GLY A 219 -5.80 20.99 -19.32
N GLY A 220 -4.99 21.83 -18.68
CA GLY A 220 -4.81 23.24 -19.04
C GLY A 220 -3.66 23.48 -20.02
N THR A 221 -3.11 24.70 -20.00
CA THR A 221 -1.99 25.08 -20.91
C THR A 221 -0.71 24.29 -20.63
N ASN A 222 -0.48 23.93 -19.37
CA ASN A 222 0.69 23.17 -18.92
C ASN A 222 0.31 21.76 -18.46
N GLY A 223 -0.70 21.17 -19.11
CA GLY A 223 -1.28 19.92 -18.65
C GLY A 223 -1.97 20.10 -17.30
N PHE A 224 -1.62 19.26 -16.33
CA PHE A 224 -2.12 19.29 -14.97
C PHE A 224 -1.10 19.86 -13.98
N LEU A 225 0.14 20.11 -14.42
CA LEU A 225 1.28 20.39 -13.53
C LEU A 225 1.09 21.63 -12.65
N ASP A 226 0.51 22.69 -13.19
CA ASP A 226 0.29 23.97 -12.53
C ASP A 226 -0.94 23.99 -11.59
N LEU A 227 -1.61 22.84 -11.42
CA LEU A 227 -2.53 22.61 -10.29
C LEU A 227 -1.78 22.19 -9.02
N PHE A 228 -0.58 21.64 -9.16
CA PHE A 228 0.15 20.97 -8.07
C PHE A 228 1.43 21.70 -7.68
N THR A 229 2.26 22.06 -8.68
CA THR A 229 3.58 22.66 -8.44
C THR A 229 3.68 24.02 -9.11
N GLY A 230 4.11 25.02 -8.35
CA GLY A 230 4.33 26.38 -8.82
C GLY A 230 5.74 26.54 -9.36
N ASP A 231 5.86 26.76 -10.67
CA ASP A 231 7.13 27.02 -11.35
C ASP A 231 6.98 28.19 -12.34
N SER A 232 8.11 28.83 -12.63
CA SER A 232 8.27 29.83 -13.67
C SER A 232 8.02 29.29 -15.08
N ASN A 233 8.31 28.01 -15.32
CA ASN A 233 8.13 27.33 -16.61
C ASN A 233 7.78 25.86 -16.38
N TYR A 234 7.00 25.28 -17.29
CA TYR A 234 6.59 23.88 -17.22
C TYR A 234 7.13 23.08 -18.40
N ALA A 235 7.67 21.90 -18.13
CA ALA A 235 8.12 20.96 -19.14
C ALA A 235 7.25 19.70 -19.11
N LYS A 236 7.02 19.13 -20.29
CA LYS A 236 6.39 17.82 -20.43
C LYS A 236 7.22 16.81 -19.66
N GLN A 237 6.56 15.96 -18.89
CA GLN A 237 7.25 15.13 -17.90
C GLN A 237 6.49 13.85 -17.60
N TRP A 238 7.19 12.90 -17.02
CA TRP A 238 6.63 11.68 -16.46
C TRP A 238 6.93 11.63 -14.95
N LYS A 239 6.03 11.03 -14.16
CA LYS A 239 6.20 10.84 -12.72
C LYS A 239 5.42 9.63 -12.22
N TYR A 240 6.03 8.86 -11.33
CA TYR A 240 5.41 7.71 -10.67
C TYR A 240 5.60 7.82 -9.16
N THR A 241 4.61 7.34 -8.43
CA THR A 241 4.61 7.23 -6.97
C THR A 241 4.42 5.77 -6.60
N ASN A 242 5.26 5.26 -5.70
CA ASN A 242 5.14 3.92 -5.13
C ASN A 242 4.30 3.94 -3.85
N ALA A 243 3.60 2.84 -3.57
CA ALA A 243 3.04 2.54 -2.24
C ALA A 243 3.90 1.45 -1.57
N PRO A 244 4.76 1.81 -0.59
CA PRO A 244 5.75 0.90 -0.02
C PRO A 244 5.16 -0.31 0.70
N ASP A 245 3.95 -0.20 1.26
CA ASP A 245 3.26 -1.31 1.90
C ASP A 245 2.91 -2.41 0.89
N ALA A 246 2.55 -2.04 -0.35
CA ALA A 246 2.20 -2.96 -1.41
C ALA A 246 3.42 -3.70 -1.98
N ASP A 247 4.51 -2.98 -2.27
CA ASP A 247 5.79 -3.61 -2.65
C ASP A 247 6.25 -4.56 -1.54
N ALA A 248 6.15 -4.14 -0.27
CA ALA A 248 6.49 -4.98 0.87
C ALA A 248 5.59 -6.22 0.98
N ARG A 249 4.28 -6.10 0.71
CA ARG A 249 3.32 -7.21 0.72
C ARG A 249 3.60 -8.21 -0.42
N ALA A 250 3.98 -7.75 -1.60
CA ALA A 250 4.38 -8.63 -2.71
C ALA A 250 5.62 -9.47 -2.33
N ILE A 251 6.60 -8.86 -1.65
CA ILE A 251 7.80 -9.56 -1.15
C ILE A 251 7.44 -10.53 -0.03
N GLN A 252 6.50 -10.18 0.84
CA GLN A 252 5.96 -11.09 1.86
C GLN A 252 5.29 -12.32 1.22
N GLY A 253 4.51 -12.15 0.16
CA GLY A 253 3.96 -13.25 -0.63
C GLY A 253 5.06 -14.12 -1.25
N ALA A 254 6.09 -13.50 -1.82
CA ALA A 254 7.25 -14.20 -2.38
C ALA A 254 8.06 -14.97 -1.32
N TYR A 255 8.16 -14.45 -0.09
CA TYR A 255 8.76 -15.17 1.03
C TYR A 255 8.01 -16.48 1.31
N TRP A 256 6.69 -16.42 1.45
CA TRP A 256 5.91 -17.62 1.68
C TRP A 256 5.96 -18.59 0.50
N ALA A 257 5.89 -18.10 -0.74
CA ALA A 257 6.10 -18.91 -1.93
C ALA A 257 7.46 -19.65 -1.89
N SER A 258 8.53 -18.95 -1.48
CA SER A 258 9.86 -19.55 -1.28
C SER A 258 9.83 -20.69 -0.26
N GLN A 259 9.21 -20.47 0.91
CA GLN A 259 9.14 -21.50 1.96
C GLN A 259 8.31 -22.72 1.50
N TRP A 260 7.14 -22.49 0.92
CA TRP A 260 6.24 -23.56 0.49
C TRP A 260 6.79 -24.34 -0.72
N ALA A 261 7.36 -23.65 -1.71
CA ALA A 261 8.01 -24.31 -2.84
C ALA A 261 9.24 -25.11 -2.40
N ALA A 262 10.01 -24.62 -1.42
CA ALA A 262 11.12 -25.38 -0.84
C ALA A 262 10.63 -26.65 -0.13
N ALA A 263 9.57 -26.55 0.67
CA ALA A 263 8.94 -27.71 1.32
C ALA A 263 8.42 -28.75 0.30
N ALA A 264 7.92 -28.29 -0.85
CA ALA A 264 7.48 -29.14 -1.96
C ALA A 264 8.61 -29.63 -2.88
N GLY A 265 9.86 -29.19 -2.69
CA GLY A 265 10.99 -29.52 -3.58
C GLY A 265 10.93 -28.85 -4.95
N GLN A 266 10.24 -27.73 -5.08
CA GLN A 266 9.95 -26.98 -6.31
C GLN A 266 10.63 -25.61 -6.38
N SER A 267 11.57 -25.27 -5.49
CA SER A 267 12.23 -23.94 -5.46
C SER A 267 12.80 -23.48 -6.81
N SER A 268 13.28 -24.40 -7.65
CA SER A 268 13.82 -24.06 -8.97
C SER A 268 12.76 -23.54 -9.95
N GLN A 269 11.47 -23.76 -9.69
CA GLN A 269 10.37 -23.30 -10.55
C GLN A 269 10.07 -21.81 -10.38
N ILE A 270 10.40 -21.24 -9.22
CA ILE A 270 10.09 -19.84 -8.88
C ILE A 270 11.33 -18.98 -8.67
N SER A 271 12.54 -19.54 -8.80
CA SER A 271 13.79 -18.84 -8.42
C SER A 271 14.00 -17.54 -9.19
N ALA A 272 13.62 -17.48 -10.47
CA ALA A 272 13.72 -16.25 -11.26
C ALA A 272 12.81 -15.15 -10.71
N THR A 273 11.60 -15.51 -10.28
CA THR A 273 10.64 -14.60 -9.65
C THR A 273 11.10 -14.14 -8.27
N LEU A 274 11.74 -15.03 -7.50
CA LEU A 274 12.36 -14.65 -6.22
C LEU A 274 13.52 -13.66 -6.42
N GLU A 275 14.32 -13.78 -7.48
CA GLU A 275 15.33 -12.78 -7.83
C GLU A 275 14.70 -11.41 -8.19
N LYS A 276 13.54 -11.42 -8.86
CA LYS A 276 12.75 -10.19 -9.11
C LYS A 276 12.21 -9.59 -7.82
N ALA A 277 11.72 -10.41 -6.88
CA ALA A 277 11.27 -9.96 -5.57
C ALA A 277 12.41 -9.36 -4.74
N ALA A 278 13.60 -9.96 -4.78
CA ALA A 278 14.80 -9.41 -4.16
C ALA A 278 15.19 -8.05 -4.77
N LYS A 279 15.05 -7.89 -6.10
CA LYS A 279 15.25 -6.62 -6.80
C LYS A 279 14.22 -5.58 -6.36
N LEU A 280 12.93 -5.93 -6.27
CA LEU A 280 11.88 -5.05 -5.77
C LEU A 280 12.22 -4.52 -4.36
N GLY A 281 12.65 -5.41 -3.46
CA GLY A 281 13.12 -5.05 -2.13
C GLY A 281 14.38 -4.18 -2.11
N ASP A 282 15.20 -4.22 -3.15
CA ASP A 282 16.38 -3.35 -3.24
C ASP A 282 15.99 -1.88 -3.52
N TYR A 283 15.06 -1.67 -4.46
CA TYR A 283 14.52 -0.36 -4.82
C TYR A 283 13.56 0.19 -3.76
N LEU A 284 12.82 -0.68 -3.06
CA LEU A 284 11.95 -0.31 -1.93
C LEU A 284 12.72 0.42 -0.81
N ARG A 285 14.05 0.31 -0.76
CA ARG A 285 14.88 1.10 0.16
C ARG A 285 14.72 2.61 -0.01
N TYR A 286 14.24 3.11 -1.15
CA TYR A 286 13.89 4.53 -1.30
C TYR A 286 12.82 4.99 -0.28
N ALA A 287 11.93 4.10 0.16
CA ALA A 287 10.96 4.38 1.22
C ALA A 287 11.60 4.58 2.61
N LEU A 288 12.90 4.28 2.76
CA LEU A 288 13.60 4.36 4.05
C LEU A 288 14.19 5.74 4.33
N PHE A 289 14.05 6.69 3.40
CA PHE A 289 14.69 8.00 3.41
C PHE A 289 13.68 9.15 3.48
N ASP A 290 14.08 10.22 4.16
CA ASP A 290 13.36 11.50 4.14
C ASP A 290 13.07 11.97 2.71
N LYS A 291 11.92 12.63 2.52
CA LYS A 291 11.42 13.14 1.23
C LYS A 291 12.49 13.84 0.39
N TYR A 292 13.21 14.78 0.99
CA TYR A 292 14.26 15.55 0.30
C TYR A 292 15.66 15.17 0.76
N PHE A 293 15.81 13.93 1.26
CA PHE A 293 17.02 13.41 1.87
C PHE A 293 17.57 14.34 2.96
N LYS A 294 16.71 15.06 3.69
CA LYS A 294 17.15 15.83 4.86
C LYS A 294 17.68 14.88 5.93
N GLN A 295 18.60 15.38 6.75
CA GLN A 295 19.06 14.62 7.90
C GLN A 295 17.88 14.28 8.81
N VAL A 296 17.81 13.03 9.25
CA VAL A 296 16.79 12.58 10.20
C VAL A 296 17.14 13.06 11.61
N GLY A 297 16.14 13.61 12.28
CA GLY A 297 16.18 13.97 13.70
C GLY A 297 16.28 15.48 13.94
N GLU A 298 15.27 16.04 14.60
CA GLU A 298 15.15 17.47 14.93
C GLU A 298 15.25 18.40 13.70
N CYS A 299 14.75 17.93 12.56
CA CYS A 299 14.71 18.67 11.30
C CYS A 299 13.56 19.68 11.28
N PHE A 300 13.76 20.82 11.95
CA PHE A 300 12.81 21.95 12.01
C PHE A 300 13.44 23.16 11.31
N ASP A 301 12.63 23.90 10.56
CA ASP A 301 12.99 24.91 9.56
C ASP A 301 13.67 24.31 8.30
N PRO A 302 13.02 24.37 7.12
CA PRO A 302 13.56 23.83 5.87
C PRO A 302 14.89 24.47 5.46
N HIS A 303 15.14 25.73 5.79
CA HIS A 303 16.39 26.42 5.41
C HIS A 303 17.56 26.07 6.34
N SER A 304 17.27 25.73 7.61
CA SER A 304 18.28 25.44 8.61
C SER A 304 18.59 23.95 8.74
N CYS A 305 17.58 23.08 8.53
CA CYS A 305 17.77 21.64 8.55
C CYS A 305 18.71 21.22 7.41
N PRO A 306 19.85 20.59 7.71
CA PRO A 306 20.84 20.25 6.70
C PRO A 306 20.34 19.13 5.77
N GLY A 307 20.77 19.20 4.51
CA GLY A 307 20.72 18.05 3.62
C GLY A 307 21.57 16.91 4.19
N GLY A 308 21.05 15.68 4.12
CA GLY A 308 21.76 14.49 4.56
C GLY A 308 22.95 14.13 3.67
N SER A 309 23.88 13.36 4.23
CA SER A 309 25.03 12.78 3.57
C SER A 309 25.21 11.32 4.00
N GLY A 310 25.59 10.45 3.07
CA GLY A 310 25.56 9.01 3.34
C GLY A 310 24.14 8.57 3.71
N LYS A 311 24.00 7.75 4.76
CA LYS A 311 22.70 7.22 5.20
C LYS A 311 22.04 8.00 6.34
N ASN A 312 22.51 9.20 6.70
CA ASN A 312 21.94 9.95 7.84
C ASN A 312 20.57 10.61 7.54
N SER A 313 20.09 10.53 6.30
CA SER A 313 18.72 10.83 5.90
C SER A 313 17.79 9.60 5.94
N ALA A 314 18.31 8.42 6.26
CA ALA A 314 17.51 7.21 6.39
C ALA A 314 16.86 7.14 7.78
N HIS A 315 15.54 7.16 7.82
CA HIS A 315 14.78 6.85 9.04
C HIS A 315 14.56 5.34 9.19
N TYR A 316 14.82 4.53 8.15
CA TYR A 316 14.75 3.05 8.16
C TYR A 316 13.35 2.47 8.43
N LEU A 317 12.30 3.23 8.14
CA LEU A 317 10.90 2.77 8.18
C LEU A 317 10.34 2.77 6.77
N LEU A 318 9.31 1.97 6.50
CA LEU A 318 8.55 2.12 5.27
C LEU A 318 7.70 3.41 5.39
N SER A 319 8.11 4.46 4.68
CA SER A 319 7.36 5.72 4.59
C SER A 319 6.08 5.59 3.76
N TRP A 320 5.29 6.66 3.65
CA TRP A 320 4.03 6.63 2.88
C TRP A 320 4.26 6.41 1.38
N TYR A 321 5.35 6.95 0.84
CA TYR A 321 5.73 6.78 -0.56
C TYR A 321 7.24 6.97 -0.78
N TYR A 322 7.69 6.50 -1.93
CA TYR A 322 8.76 7.16 -2.67
C TYR A 322 8.24 7.49 -4.06
N ALA A 323 8.82 8.49 -4.71
CA ALA A 323 8.41 8.89 -6.05
C ALA A 323 9.61 9.28 -6.89
N TRP A 324 9.45 9.15 -8.21
CA TRP A 324 10.48 9.52 -9.17
C TRP A 324 9.83 10.08 -10.44
N GLY A 325 10.56 10.94 -11.14
CA GLY A 325 10.05 11.56 -12.36
C GLY A 325 11.16 12.22 -13.16
N GLY A 326 10.82 12.67 -14.36
CA GLY A 326 11.76 13.33 -15.25
C GLY A 326 11.08 14.03 -16.41
N ALA A 327 11.79 14.95 -17.04
CA ALA A 327 11.31 15.57 -18.27
C ALA A 327 11.23 14.50 -19.38
N THR A 328 10.13 14.48 -20.13
CA THR A 328 10.07 13.72 -21.39
C THR A 328 10.84 14.45 -22.49
N ASP A 329 10.91 15.78 -22.41
CA ASP A 329 11.75 16.61 -23.28
C ASP A 329 13.21 16.57 -22.83
N THR A 330 14.06 15.93 -23.64
CA THR A 330 15.50 15.82 -23.38
C THR A 330 16.22 17.17 -23.39
N SER A 331 15.62 18.23 -23.94
CA SER A 331 16.18 19.59 -23.88
C SER A 331 15.99 20.27 -22.51
N ALA A 332 15.01 19.83 -21.71
CA ALA A 332 14.86 20.26 -20.32
C ALA A 332 15.88 19.55 -19.41
N GLY A 333 16.16 18.26 -19.66
CA GLY A 333 17.37 17.58 -19.18
C GLY A 333 17.46 17.36 -17.67
N TRP A 334 16.37 16.97 -17.01
CA TRP A 334 16.33 16.69 -15.57
C TRP A 334 15.51 15.45 -15.22
N ALA A 335 15.85 14.83 -14.10
CA ALA A 335 15.07 13.79 -13.41
C ALA A 335 15.25 13.94 -11.89
N TRP A 336 14.30 13.43 -11.12
CA TRP A 336 14.26 13.56 -9.66
C TRP A 336 13.78 12.29 -8.98
N ARG A 337 14.14 12.14 -7.69
CA ARG A 337 13.67 11.11 -6.77
C ARG A 337 13.44 11.71 -5.40
N ILE A 338 12.40 11.25 -4.71
CA ILE A 338 12.09 11.60 -3.32
C ILE A 338 11.71 10.33 -2.56
N GLY A 339 12.06 10.27 -1.28
CA GLY A 339 11.42 9.34 -0.34
C GLY A 339 10.15 9.96 0.24
N ASP A 340 9.88 9.71 1.52
CA ASP A 340 8.88 10.47 2.28
C ASP A 340 9.32 10.57 3.75
N GLY A 341 9.09 11.73 4.36
CA GLY A 341 9.51 11.98 5.74
C GLY A 341 8.54 11.42 6.79
N SER A 342 7.37 10.92 6.38
CA SER A 342 6.33 10.42 7.26
C SER A 342 6.21 8.89 7.17
N ALA A 343 6.10 8.22 8.31
CA ALA A 343 5.95 6.76 8.37
C ALA A 343 4.76 6.40 9.25
N HIS A 344 3.78 5.74 8.64
CA HIS A 344 2.60 5.20 9.30
C HIS A 344 2.89 3.77 9.80
N PHE A 345 2.51 3.42 11.03
CA PHE A 345 2.77 2.07 11.57
C PHE A 345 2.11 0.99 10.70
N GLY A 346 0.96 1.30 10.10
CA GLY A 346 0.20 0.44 9.17
C GLY A 346 0.98 -0.01 7.92
N TYR A 347 2.05 0.70 7.56
CA TYR A 347 2.87 0.38 6.38
C TYR A 347 4.02 -0.57 6.70
N GLN A 348 4.37 -0.73 7.98
CA GLN A 348 5.55 -1.50 8.36
C GLN A 348 5.34 -2.99 8.04
N ASN A 349 6.42 -3.68 7.68
CA ASN A 349 6.41 -5.09 7.36
C ASN A 349 7.71 -5.77 7.87
N PRO A 350 7.73 -6.17 9.17
CA PRO A 350 8.89 -6.83 9.76
C PRO A 350 9.25 -8.16 9.08
N LEU A 351 8.26 -8.90 8.55
CA LEU A 351 8.53 -10.14 7.83
C LEU A 351 9.32 -9.86 6.54
N THR A 352 8.93 -8.86 5.76
CA THR A 352 9.65 -8.46 4.55
C THR A 352 11.06 -7.97 4.86
N ALA A 353 11.22 -7.11 5.87
CA ALA A 353 12.54 -6.65 6.30
C ALA A 353 13.45 -7.82 6.73
N TRP A 354 12.90 -8.77 7.48
CA TRP A 354 13.61 -9.98 7.87
C TRP A 354 13.98 -10.85 6.66
N ALA A 355 13.05 -11.07 5.74
CA ALA A 355 13.26 -11.89 4.54
C ALA A 355 14.38 -11.31 3.67
N LEU A 356 14.35 -10.01 3.37
CA LEU A 356 15.36 -9.34 2.55
C LEU A 356 16.75 -9.32 3.23
N ALA A 357 16.79 -9.37 4.56
CA ALA A 357 18.03 -9.44 5.32
C ALA A 357 18.57 -10.87 5.50
N ASN A 358 17.71 -11.90 5.55
CA ASN A 358 18.10 -13.24 6.04
C ASN A 358 17.76 -14.39 5.08
N GLU A 359 16.74 -14.29 4.23
CA GLU A 359 16.32 -15.36 3.34
C GLU A 359 17.21 -15.38 2.08
N PRO A 360 18.02 -16.43 1.85
CA PRO A 360 19.00 -16.44 0.76
C PRO A 360 18.37 -16.28 -0.64
N SER A 361 17.16 -16.79 -0.85
CA SER A 361 16.45 -16.69 -2.14
C SER A 361 15.92 -15.27 -2.42
N LEU A 362 15.82 -14.43 -1.39
CA LEU A 362 15.30 -13.05 -1.48
C LEU A 362 16.39 -12.00 -1.19
N LYS A 363 17.66 -12.40 -1.13
CA LYS A 363 18.76 -11.48 -0.83
C LYS A 363 18.97 -10.46 -1.96
N PRO A 364 18.83 -9.14 -1.70
CA PRO A 364 19.08 -8.11 -2.71
C PRO A 364 20.55 -8.04 -3.16
N LYS A 365 20.80 -7.52 -4.36
CA LYS A 365 22.14 -7.42 -4.96
C LYS A 365 22.91 -6.16 -4.53
N GLY A 366 22.22 -5.12 -4.09
CA GLY A 366 22.80 -3.86 -3.63
C GLY A 366 23.80 -4.08 -2.51
N ALA A 367 24.95 -3.40 -2.59
CA ALA A 367 26.10 -3.67 -1.73
C ALA A 367 25.80 -3.43 -0.23
N THR A 368 24.89 -2.49 0.08
CA THR A 368 24.49 -2.17 1.46
C THR A 368 23.07 -2.63 1.81
N ALA A 369 22.35 -3.25 0.88
CA ALA A 369 20.92 -3.51 1.01
C ALA A 369 20.58 -4.41 2.20
N VAL A 370 21.33 -5.49 2.43
CA VAL A 370 21.11 -6.39 3.57
C VAL A 370 21.30 -5.67 4.90
N GLN A 371 22.30 -4.78 4.99
CA GLN A 371 22.52 -3.98 6.20
C GLN A 371 21.36 -3.01 6.42
N ASP A 372 20.88 -2.34 5.36
CA ASP A 372 19.76 -1.41 5.46
C ASP A 372 18.46 -2.11 5.89
N TRP A 373 18.18 -3.31 5.37
CA TRP A 373 17.02 -4.10 5.77
C TRP A 373 17.14 -4.67 7.19
N THR A 374 18.36 -5.00 7.62
CA THR A 374 18.62 -5.39 9.02
C THR A 374 18.33 -4.23 9.97
N GLN A 375 18.83 -3.03 9.64
CA GLN A 375 18.55 -1.81 10.40
C GLN A 375 17.06 -1.46 10.36
N SER A 376 16.39 -1.65 9.23
CA SER A 376 14.95 -1.40 9.08
C SER A 376 14.11 -2.36 9.93
N LEU A 377 14.45 -3.64 9.99
CA LEU A 377 13.76 -4.59 10.87
C LEU A 377 13.80 -4.13 12.32
N GLU A 378 14.98 -3.78 12.83
CA GLU A 378 15.14 -3.29 14.21
C GLU A 378 14.30 -2.02 14.43
N ARG A 379 14.39 -1.06 13.51
CA ARG A 379 13.68 0.21 13.59
C ARG A 379 12.17 0.07 13.53
N GLN A 380 11.66 -0.85 12.72
CA GLN A 380 10.23 -1.13 12.63
C GLN A 380 9.70 -1.68 13.95
N LEU A 381 10.39 -2.65 14.56
CA LEU A 381 10.00 -3.21 15.87
C LEU A 381 10.00 -2.14 16.97
N GLU A 382 10.98 -1.23 16.93
CA GLU A 382 11.04 -0.08 17.84
C GLU A 382 9.87 0.89 17.62
N LEU A 383 9.45 1.12 16.37
CA LEU A 383 8.28 1.95 16.07
C LEU A 383 7.01 1.36 16.69
N TYR A 384 6.76 0.05 16.49
CA TYR A 384 5.59 -0.60 17.08
C TYR A 384 5.54 -0.40 18.59
N ALA A 385 6.66 -0.63 19.29
CA ALA A 385 6.73 -0.40 20.72
C ALA A 385 6.51 1.07 21.09
N TYR A 386 7.06 2.00 20.31
CA TYR A 386 6.94 3.44 20.54
C TYR A 386 5.50 3.95 20.41
N VAL A 387 4.73 3.47 19.43
CA VAL A 387 3.34 3.91 19.21
C VAL A 387 2.29 3.02 19.89
N GLN A 388 2.69 1.97 20.61
CA GLN A 388 1.74 1.09 21.29
C GLN A 388 1.08 1.81 22.48
N THR A 389 -0.23 1.94 22.45
CA THR A 389 -1.04 2.62 23.47
C THR A 389 -1.00 1.93 24.84
N ALA A 390 -1.52 2.63 25.86
CA ALA A 390 -1.75 2.07 27.19
C ALA A 390 -2.61 0.81 27.12
N GLU A 391 -3.66 0.83 26.29
CA GLU A 391 -4.59 -0.27 26.11
C GLU A 391 -3.98 -1.43 25.31
N GLY A 392 -3.32 -1.14 24.17
CA GLY A 392 -2.58 -2.14 23.39
C GLY A 392 -2.62 -1.98 21.87
N ALA A 393 -3.53 -1.15 21.32
CA ALA A 393 -3.54 -0.78 19.91
C ALA A 393 -2.34 0.10 19.53
N PHE A 394 -2.06 0.26 18.23
CA PHE A 394 -0.95 1.07 17.73
C PHE A 394 -1.43 2.42 17.17
N ALA A 395 -0.91 3.52 17.71
CA ALA A 395 -1.18 4.86 17.20
C ALA A 395 -0.46 5.13 15.86
N GLY A 396 -0.69 6.32 15.26
CA GLY A 396 -0.41 6.60 13.84
C GLY A 396 1.03 6.32 13.41
N GLY A 397 1.98 7.13 13.85
CA GLY A 397 3.34 7.01 13.38
C GLY A 397 4.22 8.19 13.76
N VAL A 398 5.14 8.52 12.86
CA VAL A 398 6.19 9.51 13.09
C VAL A 398 6.49 10.28 11.81
N THR A 399 6.96 11.52 11.93
CA THR A 399 7.40 12.34 10.80
C THR A 399 8.69 13.10 11.08
N ASN A 400 9.57 13.16 10.09
CA ASN A 400 10.74 14.04 10.05
C ASN A 400 10.41 15.40 9.40
N THR A 401 9.27 15.52 8.72
CA THR A 401 8.83 16.71 8.00
C THR A 401 7.49 17.17 8.55
N TRP A 402 7.50 17.83 9.71
CA TRP A 402 6.26 18.29 10.34
C TRP A 402 5.47 19.18 9.36
N LYS A 403 4.19 18.83 9.15
CA LYS A 403 3.28 19.40 8.14
C LYS A 403 3.80 19.34 6.69
N GLY A 404 4.73 18.45 6.40
CA GLY A 404 5.33 18.29 5.06
C GLY A 404 6.18 19.46 4.59
N ARG A 405 6.63 20.31 5.53
CA ARG A 405 7.45 21.50 5.25
C ARG A 405 8.47 21.82 6.35
N TYR A 406 8.83 20.80 7.13
CA TYR A 406 9.80 20.91 8.23
C TYR A 406 9.45 22.04 9.22
N ASP A 407 8.16 22.30 9.47
CA ASP A 407 7.75 23.34 10.42
C ASP A 407 8.16 22.98 11.85
N GLN A 408 8.15 23.96 12.76
CA GLN A 408 8.33 23.68 14.19
C GLN A 408 7.09 22.98 14.77
N PRO A 409 7.21 21.75 15.32
CA PRO A 409 6.08 21.07 15.93
C PRO A 409 5.72 21.66 17.31
N PRO A 410 4.48 21.43 17.78
CA PRO A 410 4.08 21.68 19.16
C PRO A 410 5.08 21.13 20.18
N SER A 411 5.35 21.88 21.25
CA SER A 411 6.41 21.56 22.23
C SER A 411 6.21 20.24 22.98
N ASN A 412 4.97 19.75 23.07
CA ASN A 412 4.68 18.44 23.66
C ASN A 412 5.16 17.28 22.77
N LEU A 413 5.27 17.48 21.45
CA LEU A 413 5.73 16.46 20.50
C LEU A 413 7.26 16.40 20.38
N THR A 414 7.97 17.46 20.77
CA THR A 414 9.44 17.48 20.75
C THR A 414 10.08 16.92 22.02
N SER A 415 9.28 16.65 23.06
CA SER A 415 9.80 16.17 24.35
C SER A 415 10.16 14.68 24.32
N ASN A 416 9.42 13.89 23.53
CA ASN A 416 9.61 12.47 23.37
C ASN A 416 9.58 12.17 21.86
N THR A 417 10.75 12.10 21.24
CA THR A 417 10.88 11.88 19.79
C THR A 417 11.40 10.47 19.50
N PHE A 418 11.02 9.93 18.35
CA PHE A 418 11.51 8.64 17.86
C PHE A 418 12.68 8.88 16.91
N TYR A 419 13.92 8.68 17.38
CA TYR A 419 15.13 9.06 16.63
C TYR A 419 15.12 10.52 16.16
N GLY A 420 14.53 11.41 16.96
CA GLY A 420 14.39 12.83 16.62
C GLY A 420 13.24 13.15 15.66
N MET A 421 12.51 12.16 15.15
CA MET A 421 11.24 12.35 14.44
C MET A 421 10.10 12.53 15.44
N VAL A 422 9.12 13.35 15.11
CA VAL A 422 8.00 13.66 16.00
C VAL A 422 6.84 12.71 15.78
N TYR A 423 6.13 12.37 16.87
CA TYR A 423 4.91 11.58 16.80
C TYR A 423 3.83 12.31 15.98
N ASP A 424 3.18 11.56 15.10
CA ASP A 424 2.01 12.00 14.35
C ASP A 424 0.91 10.95 14.54
N TRP A 425 -0.26 11.39 14.97
CA TRP A 425 -1.39 10.50 15.24
C TRP A 425 -2.20 10.18 13.97
N GLU A 426 -2.05 11.02 12.93
CA GLU A 426 -2.71 10.93 11.64
C GLU A 426 -1.72 11.15 10.47
N PRO A 427 -0.62 10.37 10.35
CA PRO A 427 0.36 10.58 9.30
C PRO A 427 -0.26 10.74 7.90
N VAL A 428 0.16 11.78 7.19
CA VAL A 428 -0.11 12.08 5.77
C VAL A 428 -1.51 12.60 5.41
N TYR A 429 -2.60 12.01 5.90
CA TYR A 429 -3.95 12.42 5.51
C TYR A 429 -4.90 12.56 6.70
N HIS A 430 -5.69 13.63 6.69
CA HIS A 430 -6.51 14.10 7.80
C HIS A 430 -8.02 14.08 7.48
N ASP A 431 -8.41 13.86 6.21
CA ASP A 431 -9.82 13.75 5.77
C ASP A 431 -10.08 12.40 5.06
N PRO A 432 -10.43 11.34 5.82
CA PRO A 432 -10.43 11.25 7.29
C PRO A 432 -9.00 11.05 7.87
N PRO A 433 -8.80 11.18 9.19
CA PRO A 433 -7.50 10.93 9.81
C PRO A 433 -6.99 9.51 9.56
N SER A 434 -5.73 9.39 9.17
CA SER A 434 -5.18 8.17 8.60
C SER A 434 -5.20 6.94 9.47
N ASN A 435 -5.06 7.14 10.78
CA ASN A 435 -5.14 6.06 11.74
C ASN A 435 -6.51 5.94 12.43
N ARG A 436 -7.56 6.58 11.89
CA ARG A 436 -8.92 6.34 12.37
C ARG A 436 -9.38 4.92 12.03
N TRP A 437 -8.95 4.40 10.89
CA TRP A 437 -9.42 3.13 10.38
C TRP A 437 -8.73 1.94 11.06
N TYR A 438 -9.50 1.07 11.71
CA TYR A 438 -8.98 -0.12 12.40
C TYR A 438 -8.28 -1.11 11.45
N GLY A 439 -8.57 -1.10 10.14
CA GLY A 439 -7.89 -1.99 9.18
C GLY A 439 -6.37 -1.88 9.18
N MET A 440 -5.81 -0.71 9.49
CA MET A 440 -4.37 -0.52 9.68
C MET A 440 -3.80 -1.41 10.79
N GLN A 441 -4.59 -1.68 11.84
CA GLN A 441 -4.20 -2.61 12.90
C GLN A 441 -4.06 -4.00 12.31
N GLY A 442 -5.14 -4.56 11.77
CA GLY A 442 -5.19 -5.94 11.26
C GLY A 442 -4.14 -6.23 10.18
N TRP A 443 -3.92 -5.30 9.25
CA TRP A 443 -2.91 -5.47 8.19
C TRP A 443 -1.48 -5.50 8.73
N SER A 444 -1.15 -4.58 9.63
CA SER A 444 0.22 -4.44 10.13
C SER A 444 0.56 -5.50 11.17
N THR A 445 -0.38 -5.81 12.07
CA THR A 445 -0.17 -6.86 13.08
C THR A 445 -0.11 -8.25 12.48
N ASP A 446 -0.74 -8.49 11.33
CA ASP A 446 -0.61 -9.75 10.61
C ASP A 446 0.84 -9.99 10.18
N ARG A 447 1.49 -8.96 9.61
CA ARG A 447 2.91 -9.00 9.24
C ARG A 447 3.81 -9.23 10.46
N LEU A 448 3.52 -8.55 11.57
CA LEU A 448 4.24 -8.72 12.83
C LEU A 448 4.07 -10.13 13.42
N ALA A 449 2.85 -10.69 13.38
CA ALA A 449 2.53 -12.03 13.84
C ALA A 449 3.20 -13.11 12.99
N GLN A 450 3.25 -12.93 11.66
CA GLN A 450 3.99 -13.80 10.77
C GLN A 450 5.50 -13.76 11.03
N TYR A 451 6.07 -12.57 11.23
CA TYR A 451 7.47 -12.43 11.64
C TYR A 451 7.75 -13.15 12.97
N TYR A 452 6.88 -12.96 13.97
CA TYR A 452 6.99 -13.66 15.26
C TYR A 452 6.87 -15.18 15.09
N TYR A 453 5.94 -15.65 14.27
CA TYR A 453 5.77 -17.06 13.98
C TYR A 453 7.06 -17.68 13.40
N VAL A 454 7.66 -17.02 12.42
CA VAL A 454 8.91 -17.46 11.76
C VAL A 454 10.08 -17.44 12.73
N THR A 455 10.27 -16.36 13.49
CA THR A 455 11.53 -16.11 14.20
C THR A 455 11.48 -16.44 15.69
N GLY A 456 10.32 -16.36 16.32
CA GLY A 456 10.19 -16.36 17.78
C GLY A 456 10.75 -15.11 18.46
N ASP A 457 10.88 -13.99 17.73
CA ASP A 457 11.41 -12.74 18.29
C ASP A 457 10.61 -12.28 19.51
N VAL A 458 11.33 -12.00 20.60
CA VAL A 458 10.73 -11.69 21.90
C VAL A 458 10.14 -10.27 21.97
N LYS A 459 10.62 -9.33 21.15
CA LYS A 459 10.06 -7.98 21.08
C LYS A 459 8.73 -8.00 20.34
N ALA A 460 8.67 -8.72 19.22
CA ALA A 460 7.45 -8.97 18.48
C ALA A 460 6.42 -9.71 19.36
N GLN A 461 6.85 -10.72 20.13
CA GLN A 461 5.99 -11.41 21.08
C GLN A 461 5.36 -10.44 22.08
N ALA A 462 6.17 -9.67 22.82
CA ALA A 462 5.67 -8.78 23.87
C ALA A 462 4.68 -7.74 23.33
N THR A 463 4.96 -7.24 22.11
CA THR A 463 4.12 -6.29 21.39
C THR A 463 2.77 -6.91 21.00
N LEU A 464 2.79 -8.13 20.44
CA LEU A 464 1.58 -8.88 20.08
C LEU A 464 0.78 -9.32 21.31
N ASP A 465 1.43 -9.75 22.40
CA ASP A 465 0.75 -10.16 23.64
C ASP A 465 -0.15 -9.04 24.15
N LYS A 466 0.35 -7.79 24.15
CA LYS A 466 -0.43 -6.62 24.58
C LYS A 466 -1.54 -6.27 23.59
N TRP A 467 -1.29 -6.35 22.28
CA TRP A 467 -2.32 -6.09 21.27
C TRP A 467 -3.45 -7.13 21.30
N VAL A 468 -3.12 -8.41 21.43
CA VAL A 468 -4.10 -9.51 21.53
C VAL A 468 -4.92 -9.38 22.81
N ALA A 469 -4.29 -9.02 23.94
CA ALA A 469 -5.00 -8.76 25.19
C ALA A 469 -5.98 -7.58 25.10
N TRP A 470 -5.68 -6.56 24.28
CA TRP A 470 -6.61 -5.49 23.96
C TRP A 470 -7.72 -5.93 23.01
N LEU A 471 -7.38 -6.68 21.96
CA LEU A 471 -8.32 -7.03 20.91
C LEU A 471 -9.40 -8.01 21.40
N LEU A 472 -9.02 -9.10 22.07
CA LEU A 472 -9.94 -10.20 22.37
C LEU A 472 -11.20 -9.74 23.14
N PRO A 473 -11.12 -8.89 24.17
CA PRO A 473 -12.32 -8.37 24.86
C PRO A 473 -13.16 -7.40 24.00
N ASN A 474 -12.58 -6.84 22.94
CA ASN A 474 -13.24 -5.93 22.02
C ASN A 474 -13.83 -6.62 20.78
N LEU A 475 -13.61 -7.92 20.62
CA LEU A 475 -14.36 -8.74 19.67
C LEU A 475 -15.71 -9.13 20.28
N LYS A 476 -16.79 -8.86 19.57
CA LYS A 476 -18.15 -9.24 19.97
C LYS A 476 -18.59 -10.41 19.12
N PHE A 477 -19.14 -11.45 19.74
CA PHE A 477 -19.67 -12.62 19.05
C PHE A 477 -21.09 -12.93 19.55
N ASP A 478 -22.02 -13.18 18.64
CA ASP A 478 -23.36 -13.70 18.93
C ASP A 478 -23.73 -14.81 17.93
N GLY A 479 -23.51 -16.06 18.33
CA GLY A 479 -23.54 -17.19 17.39
C GLY A 479 -22.44 -17.04 16.34
N ASP A 480 -22.85 -17.03 15.06
CA ASP A 480 -21.97 -16.78 13.92
C ASP A 480 -21.77 -15.28 13.65
N ASP A 481 -22.60 -14.40 14.24
CA ASP A 481 -22.45 -12.96 14.09
C ASP A 481 -21.22 -12.46 14.86
N TYR A 482 -20.55 -11.47 14.29
CA TYR A 482 -19.37 -10.88 14.87
C TYR A 482 -19.32 -9.38 14.63
N GLN A 483 -18.71 -8.68 15.57
CA GLN A 483 -18.29 -7.30 15.38
C GLN A 483 -16.86 -7.10 15.89
N LEU A 484 -16.09 -6.33 15.15
CA LEU A 484 -14.76 -5.86 15.53
C LEU A 484 -14.69 -4.33 15.46
N PRO A 485 -13.69 -3.69 16.07
CA PRO A 485 -13.55 -2.24 15.98
C PRO A 485 -13.50 -1.76 14.53
N ALA A 486 -14.10 -0.60 14.24
CA ALA A 486 -14.11 0.01 12.91
C ALA A 486 -13.34 1.33 12.90
N ASN A 487 -13.78 2.27 13.75
CA ASN A 487 -13.16 3.57 13.91
C ASN A 487 -12.50 3.69 15.29
N LEU A 488 -11.33 4.32 15.29
CA LEU A 488 -10.49 4.55 16.45
C LEU A 488 -10.24 6.06 16.62
N GLU A 489 -10.23 6.53 17.86
CA GLU A 489 -9.80 7.86 18.24
C GLU A 489 -8.58 7.80 19.16
N TRP A 490 -7.70 8.78 19.05
CA TRP A 490 -6.40 8.81 19.71
C TRP A 490 -6.30 10.02 20.64
N GLN A 491 -5.73 9.82 21.83
CA GLN A 491 -5.46 10.91 22.76
C GLN A 491 -4.07 10.78 23.40
N GLY A 492 -3.39 11.91 23.49
CA GLY A 492 -2.11 12.03 24.18
C GLY A 492 -0.90 11.80 23.27
N VAL A 493 0.25 11.51 23.87
CA VAL A 493 1.54 11.37 23.17
C VAL A 493 2.34 10.21 23.75
N PRO A 494 3.23 9.57 22.96
CA PRO A 494 4.16 8.59 23.47
C PRO A 494 5.04 9.12 24.61
N ASN A 495 5.44 8.22 25.50
CA ASN A 495 6.45 8.45 26.53
C ASN A 495 7.86 8.48 25.91
N ALA A 496 8.86 8.76 26.74
CA ALA A 496 10.23 8.93 26.28
C ALA A 496 10.76 7.68 25.55
N TYR A 497 11.44 7.92 24.44
CA TYR A 497 12.17 6.92 23.68
C TYR A 497 13.67 7.20 23.82
N SER A 498 14.44 6.25 24.37
CA SER A 498 15.87 6.45 24.59
C SER A 498 16.66 5.16 24.43
N GLY A 499 17.75 5.22 23.67
CA GLY A 499 18.71 4.10 23.57
C GLY A 499 18.17 2.84 22.88
N GLY A 500 17.18 2.95 21.98
CA GLY A 500 16.59 1.79 21.32
C GLY A 500 15.36 1.21 22.04
N GLU A 501 14.98 1.77 23.20
CA GLU A 501 13.90 1.25 24.04
C GLU A 501 12.81 2.31 24.25
N ALA A 502 11.56 1.93 23.97
CA ALA A 502 10.38 2.70 24.29
C ALA A 502 9.97 2.45 25.75
N GLN A 503 9.68 3.51 26.51
CA GLN A 503 9.01 3.37 27.79
C GLN A 503 7.54 2.99 27.56
N GLU A 504 6.96 2.22 28.50
CA GLU A 504 5.54 1.89 28.43
C GLU A 504 4.69 3.17 28.38
N ASN A 505 3.83 3.29 27.38
CA ASN A 505 2.99 4.46 27.18
C ASN A 505 1.80 4.45 28.15
N SER A 506 1.87 5.30 29.17
CA SER A 506 0.78 5.52 30.14
C SER A 506 -0.11 6.73 29.80
N ASN A 507 0.31 7.55 28.84
CA ASN A 507 -0.37 8.81 28.45
C ASN A 507 -0.89 8.80 27.01
N LEU A 508 -0.74 7.68 26.29
CA LEU A 508 -1.22 7.52 24.91
C LEU A 508 -2.37 6.52 24.91
N HIS A 509 -3.54 6.95 24.49
CA HIS A 509 -4.79 6.21 24.63
C HIS A 509 -5.50 6.02 23.29
N VAL A 510 -6.18 4.88 23.17
CA VAL A 510 -7.12 4.60 22.08
C VAL A 510 -8.55 4.49 22.62
N THR A 511 -9.52 5.00 21.86
CA THR A 511 -10.95 4.75 22.07
C THR A 511 -11.55 4.14 20.82
N ILE A 512 -12.32 3.06 20.98
CA ILE A 512 -13.12 2.48 19.88
C ILE A 512 -14.40 3.29 19.80
N THR A 513 -14.63 3.96 18.68
CA THR A 513 -15.81 4.81 18.47
C THR A 513 -16.89 4.15 17.63
N ASP A 514 -16.54 3.10 16.88
CA ASP A 514 -17.48 2.36 16.06
C ASP A 514 -17.08 0.90 15.88
N PHE A 515 -18.03 0.06 15.49
CA PHE A 515 -17.85 -1.37 15.24
C PHE A 515 -18.36 -1.73 13.85
N THR A 516 -17.72 -2.72 13.23
CA THR A 516 -18.06 -3.20 11.89
C THR A 516 -18.18 -4.72 11.88
N ASN A 517 -18.75 -5.26 10.81
CA ASN A 517 -18.72 -6.66 10.40
C ASN A 517 -17.93 -6.85 9.09
N ASP A 518 -17.17 -5.82 8.66
CA ASP A 518 -16.38 -5.84 7.42
C ASP A 518 -15.50 -7.09 7.31
N VAL A 519 -15.67 -7.81 6.20
CA VAL A 519 -15.04 -9.11 5.96
C VAL A 519 -13.54 -9.01 5.71
N GLY A 520 -13.06 -7.93 5.08
CA GLY A 520 -11.63 -7.76 4.79
C GLY A 520 -10.84 -7.54 6.09
N THR A 521 -11.33 -6.63 6.93
CA THR A 521 -10.74 -6.28 8.21
C THR A 521 -10.82 -7.45 9.21
N ALA A 522 -11.91 -8.21 9.19
CA ALA A 522 -12.05 -9.43 9.97
C ALA A 522 -11.09 -10.53 9.52
N ALA A 523 -10.83 -10.67 8.21
CA ALA A 523 -9.87 -11.64 7.68
C ALA A 523 -8.43 -11.35 8.10
N GLY A 524 -7.94 -10.12 7.94
CA GLY A 524 -6.60 -9.73 8.42
C GLY A 524 -6.45 -9.89 9.94
N THR A 525 -7.50 -9.58 10.72
CA THR A 525 -7.53 -9.80 12.17
C THR A 525 -7.47 -11.30 12.51
N ALA A 526 -8.27 -12.13 11.84
CA ALA A 526 -8.26 -13.57 12.06
C ALA A 526 -6.91 -14.19 11.73
N ARG A 527 -6.26 -13.75 10.63
CA ARG A 527 -4.93 -14.24 10.25
C ARG A 527 -3.85 -13.83 11.25
N THR A 528 -3.89 -12.59 11.77
CA THR A 528 -3.03 -12.16 12.88
C THR A 528 -3.14 -13.11 14.08
N LEU A 529 -4.38 -13.35 14.54
CA LEU A 529 -4.66 -14.22 15.68
C LEU A 529 -4.23 -15.66 15.42
N ALA A 530 -4.41 -16.18 14.19
CA ALA A 530 -4.00 -17.53 13.81
C ALA A 530 -2.48 -17.71 13.89
N TYR A 531 -1.68 -16.83 13.27
CA TYR A 531 -0.21 -16.91 13.35
C TYR A 531 0.30 -16.74 14.78
N TYR A 532 -0.26 -15.80 15.53
CA TYR A 532 0.07 -15.61 16.94
C TYR A 532 -0.24 -16.87 17.76
N ALA A 533 -1.43 -17.44 17.60
CA ALA A 533 -1.85 -18.65 18.31
C ALA A 533 -1.02 -19.88 17.92
N ALA A 534 -0.66 -20.04 16.64
CA ALA A 534 0.18 -21.13 16.17
C ALA A 534 1.59 -21.08 16.80
N LYS A 535 2.12 -19.89 17.07
CA LYS A 535 3.42 -19.73 17.72
C LYS A 535 3.37 -19.86 19.25
N THR A 536 2.34 -19.32 19.89
CA THR A 536 2.22 -19.25 21.36
C THR A 536 1.51 -20.45 21.99
N GLY A 537 0.65 -21.12 21.23
CA GLY A 537 -0.34 -22.07 21.76
C GLY A 537 -1.54 -21.40 22.44
N ASN A 538 -1.77 -20.10 22.23
CA ASN A 538 -2.90 -19.39 22.82
C ASN A 538 -4.24 -19.87 22.19
N THR A 539 -4.99 -20.63 22.99
CA THR A 539 -6.26 -21.23 22.54
C THR A 539 -7.37 -20.22 22.36
N GLU A 540 -7.41 -19.14 23.16
CA GLU A 540 -8.43 -18.10 23.03
C GLU A 540 -8.28 -17.32 21.72
N ALA A 541 -7.03 -16.98 21.35
CA ALA A 541 -6.72 -16.37 20.07
C ALA A 541 -7.05 -17.30 18.89
N LYS A 542 -6.71 -18.60 19.00
CA LYS A 542 -7.09 -19.60 17.99
C LYS A 542 -8.61 -19.66 17.80
N ASP A 543 -9.37 -19.76 18.89
CA ASP A 543 -10.83 -19.87 18.86
C ASP A 543 -11.48 -18.59 18.32
N ALA A 544 -10.95 -17.41 18.65
CA ALA A 544 -11.43 -16.14 18.11
C ALA A 544 -11.17 -16.02 16.60
N ALA A 545 -9.97 -16.41 16.13
CA ALA A 545 -9.67 -16.48 14.70
C ALA A 545 -10.65 -17.40 13.97
N LYS A 546 -10.87 -18.60 14.52
CA LYS A 546 -11.80 -19.59 13.98
C LYS A 546 -13.23 -19.04 13.88
N LYS A 547 -13.72 -18.39 14.94
CA LYS A 547 -15.07 -17.79 14.97
C LYS A 547 -15.25 -16.69 13.94
N LEU A 548 -14.26 -15.81 13.74
CA LEU A 548 -14.30 -14.81 12.68
C LEU A 548 -14.38 -15.46 11.30
N LEU A 549 -13.55 -16.47 11.04
CA LEU A 549 -13.54 -17.20 9.76
C LEU A 549 -14.84 -17.95 9.49
N ASP A 550 -15.40 -18.61 10.50
CA ASP A 550 -16.68 -19.31 10.39
C ASP A 550 -17.85 -18.34 10.22
N GLY A 551 -17.88 -17.26 11.01
CA GLY A 551 -18.92 -16.22 10.93
C GLY A 551 -18.96 -15.56 9.55
N MET A 552 -17.80 -15.12 9.05
CA MET A 552 -17.67 -14.57 7.70
C MET A 552 -18.21 -15.54 6.64
N TRP A 553 -17.78 -16.79 6.75
CA TRP A 553 -18.12 -17.81 5.77
C TRP A 553 -19.60 -18.21 5.80
N ASN A 554 -20.22 -18.24 6.96
CA ASN A 554 -21.61 -18.68 7.10
C ASN A 554 -22.60 -17.55 6.80
N LEU A 555 -22.25 -16.29 7.08
CA LEU A 555 -23.17 -15.16 6.98
C LEU A 555 -23.07 -14.38 5.67
N TYR A 556 -21.88 -14.27 5.08
CA TYR A 556 -21.62 -13.27 4.04
C TYR A 556 -21.30 -13.87 2.66
N GLN A 557 -21.65 -15.13 2.40
CA GLN A 557 -21.47 -15.74 1.08
C GLN A 557 -22.34 -15.05 0.03
N THR A 558 -21.73 -14.69 -1.10
CA THR A 558 -22.39 -14.19 -2.30
C THR A 558 -22.04 -15.08 -3.49
N ASP A 559 -22.69 -14.87 -4.64
CA ASP A 559 -22.32 -15.57 -5.88
C ASP A 559 -20.89 -15.23 -6.34
N LYS A 560 -20.38 -14.05 -5.98
CA LYS A 560 -19.05 -13.57 -6.39
C LYS A 560 -17.97 -13.78 -5.34
N GLY A 561 -18.30 -14.01 -4.07
CA GLY A 561 -17.30 -14.12 -3.01
C GLY A 561 -17.89 -14.20 -1.61
N VAL A 562 -17.27 -13.45 -0.68
CA VAL A 562 -17.72 -13.23 0.69
C VAL A 562 -17.77 -11.72 0.93
N SER A 563 -18.96 -11.14 1.14
CA SER A 563 -19.13 -9.69 1.28
C SER A 563 -20.32 -9.35 2.17
N SER A 564 -20.13 -8.40 3.08
CA SER A 564 -21.17 -7.83 3.94
C SER A 564 -21.74 -6.54 3.31
N PRO A 565 -23.05 -6.28 3.41
CA PRO A 565 -23.61 -4.99 3.02
C PRO A 565 -22.99 -3.82 3.81
N GLU A 566 -22.72 -2.72 3.14
CA GLU A 566 -22.19 -1.49 3.75
C GLU A 566 -22.98 -0.26 3.28
N VAL A 567 -23.32 0.61 4.23
CA VAL A 567 -23.99 1.89 3.95
C VAL A 567 -22.95 2.96 3.69
N ARG A 568 -23.07 3.64 2.55
CA ARG A 568 -22.12 4.67 2.10
C ARG A 568 -22.66 6.07 2.37
N GLU A 569 -22.69 6.46 3.65
CA GLU A 569 -23.10 7.82 4.05
C GLU A 569 -22.21 8.91 3.44
N ASP A 570 -20.94 8.58 3.20
CA ASP A 570 -19.94 9.42 2.57
C ASP A 570 -20.23 9.72 1.08
N TYR A 571 -21.14 8.98 0.43
CA TYR A 571 -21.51 9.25 -0.98
C TYR A 571 -22.36 10.51 -1.16
N ASN A 572 -22.68 11.22 -0.08
CA ASN A 572 -23.15 12.61 -0.19
C ASN A 572 -22.06 13.55 -0.74
N ARG A 573 -20.79 13.13 -0.70
CA ARG A 573 -19.62 13.87 -1.21
C ARG A 573 -19.41 13.73 -2.72
N PHE A 574 -20.28 13.04 -3.46
CA PHE A 574 -20.25 13.10 -4.93
C PHE A 574 -20.45 14.53 -5.47
N THR A 575 -21.08 15.40 -4.68
CA THR A 575 -21.20 16.84 -4.96
C THR A 575 -20.17 17.69 -4.20
N GLU A 576 -19.11 17.09 -3.64
CA GLU A 576 -18.04 17.80 -2.94
C GLU A 576 -17.36 18.80 -3.91
N PRO A 577 -17.20 20.07 -3.52
CA PRO A 577 -16.44 21.03 -4.32
C PRO A 577 -14.98 20.61 -4.47
N VAL A 578 -14.48 20.61 -5.71
CA VAL A 578 -13.07 20.37 -6.01
C VAL A 578 -12.39 21.71 -6.25
N TYR A 579 -11.36 22.04 -5.47
CA TYR A 579 -10.65 23.30 -5.65
C TYR A 579 -9.91 23.33 -6.98
N VAL A 580 -10.07 24.43 -7.72
CA VAL A 580 -9.33 24.76 -8.94
C VAL A 580 -8.93 26.24 -8.84
N PRO A 581 -7.64 26.59 -9.06
CA PRO A 581 -7.17 27.97 -8.98
C PRO A 581 -7.99 28.92 -9.86
N SER A 582 -8.25 30.13 -9.36
CA SER A 582 -9.02 31.14 -10.11
C SER A 582 -8.36 31.47 -11.45
N GLY A 583 -9.13 31.35 -12.54
CA GLY A 583 -8.64 31.61 -13.90
C GLY A 583 -7.96 30.42 -14.56
N TRP A 584 -7.68 29.35 -13.82
CA TRP A 584 -7.26 28.07 -14.40
C TRP A 584 -8.46 27.40 -15.07
N THR A 585 -8.25 26.85 -16.27
CA THR A 585 -9.25 26.06 -16.99
C THR A 585 -8.56 24.98 -17.82
N GLY A 586 -9.19 23.82 -17.91
CA GLY A 586 -8.71 22.68 -18.66
C GLY A 586 -9.83 21.72 -19.03
N THR A 587 -9.49 20.64 -19.73
CA THR A 587 -10.49 19.68 -20.20
C THR A 587 -9.97 18.24 -20.13
N TYR A 588 -10.81 17.32 -19.66
CA TYR A 588 -10.52 15.89 -19.70
C TYR A 588 -10.75 15.28 -21.08
N PRO A 589 -10.20 14.08 -21.36
CA PRO A 589 -10.40 13.39 -22.65
C PRO A 589 -11.88 13.20 -23.04
N ASN A 590 -12.77 13.02 -22.08
CA ASN A 590 -14.22 12.88 -22.29
C ASN A 590 -14.94 14.23 -22.54
N GLY A 591 -14.25 15.36 -22.38
CA GLY A 591 -14.80 16.71 -22.56
C GLY A 591 -15.24 17.40 -21.27
N ASP A 592 -15.13 16.75 -20.10
CA ASP A 592 -15.45 17.39 -18.83
C ASP A 592 -14.54 18.60 -18.60
N THR A 593 -15.15 19.74 -18.28
CA THR A 593 -14.43 21.00 -18.08
C THR A 593 -13.98 21.11 -16.64
N ILE A 594 -12.68 21.32 -16.45
CA ILE A 594 -12.08 21.57 -15.15
C ILE A 594 -11.93 23.08 -15.01
N GLN A 595 -12.61 23.68 -14.04
CA GLN A 595 -12.61 25.13 -13.78
C GLN A 595 -13.05 25.42 -12.34
N SER A 596 -12.92 26.66 -11.89
CA SER A 596 -13.39 27.05 -10.55
C SER A 596 -14.91 26.80 -10.38
N GLY A 597 -15.29 26.18 -9.27
CA GLY A 597 -16.69 25.91 -8.91
C GLY A 597 -17.23 24.53 -9.33
N ILE A 598 -16.39 23.66 -9.88
CA ILE A 598 -16.74 22.25 -10.14
C ILE A 598 -16.89 21.44 -8.85
N THR A 599 -17.58 20.31 -8.97
CA THR A 599 -17.68 19.26 -7.95
C THR A 599 -16.99 17.97 -8.40
N PHE A 600 -16.84 17.01 -7.49
CA PHE A 600 -16.26 15.68 -7.76
C PHE A 600 -16.90 15.01 -8.99
N ILE A 601 -18.24 15.02 -9.08
CA ILE A 601 -18.98 14.39 -10.18
C ILE A 601 -18.91 15.20 -11.49
N ASP A 602 -18.63 16.50 -11.46
CA ASP A 602 -18.58 17.34 -12.68
C ASP A 602 -17.38 17.00 -13.57
N ILE A 603 -16.33 16.43 -13.00
CA ILE A 603 -15.11 16.02 -13.71
C ILE A 603 -14.97 14.50 -13.83
N ARG A 604 -16.04 13.77 -13.50
CA ARG A 604 -16.16 12.31 -13.61
C ARG A 604 -17.53 11.97 -14.17
N SER A 605 -17.96 12.68 -15.22
CA SER A 605 -19.33 12.58 -15.73
C SER A 605 -19.71 11.17 -16.20
N PHE A 606 -18.72 10.34 -16.55
CA PHE A 606 -18.89 8.94 -16.89
C PHE A 606 -19.54 8.12 -15.75
N LEU A 607 -19.37 8.51 -14.48
CA LEU A 607 -20.01 7.85 -13.34
C LEU A 607 -21.54 7.97 -13.40
N LYS A 608 -22.10 8.93 -14.14
CA LYS A 608 -23.57 9.05 -14.32
C LYS A 608 -24.16 7.96 -15.22
N GLU A 609 -23.31 7.29 -15.99
CA GLU A 609 -23.69 6.15 -16.83
C GLU A 609 -23.56 4.81 -16.09
N ASP A 610 -23.05 4.83 -14.86
CA ASP A 610 -22.90 3.64 -14.02
C ASP A 610 -24.29 3.06 -13.64
N PRO A 611 -24.50 1.73 -13.71
CA PRO A 611 -25.78 1.11 -13.36
C PRO A 611 -26.24 1.39 -11.92
N ASP A 612 -25.31 1.67 -11.00
CA ASP A 612 -25.62 2.01 -9.60
C ASP A 612 -25.70 3.52 -9.34
N TRP A 613 -25.40 4.38 -10.32
CA TRP A 613 -25.57 5.83 -10.21
C TRP A 613 -26.96 6.26 -9.69
N PRO A 614 -28.08 5.66 -10.12
CA PRO A 614 -29.40 6.04 -9.62
C PRO A 614 -29.54 5.92 -8.09
N LYS A 615 -28.79 5.03 -7.43
CA LYS A 615 -28.76 4.93 -5.96
C LYS A 615 -28.12 6.16 -5.33
N VAL A 616 -26.97 6.58 -5.86
CA VAL A 616 -26.22 7.75 -5.40
C VAL A 616 -26.97 9.04 -5.71
N GLU A 617 -27.51 9.15 -6.93
CA GLU A 617 -28.31 10.30 -7.35
C GLU A 617 -29.53 10.50 -6.44
N ALA A 618 -30.20 9.41 -6.05
CA ALA A 618 -31.30 9.49 -5.09
C ALA A 618 -30.83 10.03 -3.72
N TYR A 619 -29.66 9.61 -3.24
CA TYR A 619 -29.11 10.06 -1.97
C TYR A 619 -28.74 11.55 -1.97
N ILE A 620 -27.97 12.00 -2.98
CA ILE A 620 -27.58 13.42 -3.08
C ILE A 620 -28.78 14.36 -3.31
N ASN A 621 -29.92 13.83 -3.78
CA ASN A 621 -31.18 14.56 -3.90
C ASN A 621 -32.06 14.50 -2.62
N GLY A 622 -31.50 14.08 -1.48
CA GLY A 622 -32.17 14.06 -0.17
C GLY A 622 -32.82 12.73 0.21
N GLY A 623 -32.50 11.65 -0.49
CA GLY A 623 -32.87 10.28 -0.12
C GLY A 623 -32.04 9.72 1.04
N SER A 624 -32.23 8.43 1.34
CA SER A 624 -31.40 7.71 2.31
C SER A 624 -30.03 7.39 1.73
N ALA A 625 -29.02 7.23 2.59
CA ALA A 625 -27.70 6.74 2.19
C ALA A 625 -27.81 5.39 1.46
N PRO A 626 -27.09 5.20 0.35
CA PRO A 626 -27.15 3.98 -0.43
C PRO A 626 -26.39 2.85 0.27
N GLU A 627 -26.88 1.63 0.09
CA GLU A 627 -26.22 0.40 0.54
C GLU A 627 -25.62 -0.32 -0.67
N PHE A 628 -24.41 -0.84 -0.49
CA PHE A 628 -23.66 -1.61 -1.47
C PHE A 628 -23.17 -2.92 -0.87
N THR A 629 -22.89 -3.90 -1.74
CA THR A 629 -22.24 -5.16 -1.36
C THR A 629 -21.03 -5.33 -2.27
N TYR A 630 -19.88 -4.86 -1.79
CA TYR A 630 -18.68 -4.75 -2.60
C TYR A 630 -17.81 -5.99 -2.56
N HIS A 631 -17.25 -6.32 -3.71
CA HIS A 631 -16.29 -7.41 -3.89
C HIS A 631 -14.93 -6.82 -4.22
N ARG A 632 -14.33 -6.12 -3.24
CA ARG A 632 -12.97 -5.58 -3.33
C ARG A 632 -11.97 -6.73 -3.50
N PHE A 633 -11.13 -6.68 -4.51
CA PHE A 633 -10.19 -7.76 -4.83
C PHE A 633 -9.29 -8.09 -3.64
N TRP A 634 -8.75 -7.06 -2.96
CA TRP A 634 -7.93 -7.24 -1.77
C TRP A 634 -8.69 -7.95 -0.65
N ALA A 635 -9.95 -7.58 -0.38
CA ALA A 635 -10.74 -8.16 0.71
C ALA A 635 -11.08 -9.63 0.43
N GLN A 636 -11.41 -9.96 -0.82
CA GLN A 636 -11.68 -11.34 -1.23
C GLN A 636 -10.42 -12.21 -1.16
N SER A 637 -9.28 -11.65 -1.57
CA SER A 637 -7.98 -12.28 -1.41
C SER A 637 -7.64 -12.47 0.06
N ASP A 638 -7.91 -11.48 0.92
CA ASP A 638 -7.62 -11.53 2.36
C ASP A 638 -8.46 -12.63 3.05
N VAL A 639 -9.74 -12.74 2.71
CA VAL A 639 -10.62 -13.83 3.18
C VAL A 639 -10.06 -15.18 2.76
N ALA A 640 -9.69 -15.35 1.48
CA ALA A 640 -9.09 -16.60 1.01
C ALA A 640 -7.80 -16.91 1.80
N LEU A 641 -6.87 -15.96 1.85
CA LEU A 641 -5.58 -16.09 2.54
C LEU A 641 -5.74 -16.43 4.02
N ALA A 642 -6.73 -15.85 4.71
CA ALA A 642 -6.98 -16.14 6.12
C ALA A 642 -7.52 -17.57 6.31
N GLN A 643 -8.40 -18.06 5.43
CA GLN A 643 -8.86 -19.47 5.44
C GLN A 643 -7.67 -20.40 5.16
N GLY A 644 -6.90 -20.15 4.09
CA GLY A 644 -5.72 -20.94 3.73
C GLY A 644 -4.68 -20.99 4.84
N ALA A 645 -4.34 -19.83 5.42
CA ALA A 645 -3.38 -19.76 6.52
C ALA A 645 -3.84 -20.53 7.76
N TYR A 646 -5.11 -20.38 8.17
CA TYR A 646 -5.65 -21.12 9.31
C TYR A 646 -5.58 -22.63 9.07
N GLY A 647 -5.97 -23.09 7.88
CA GLY A 647 -5.93 -24.51 7.54
C GLY A 647 -4.51 -25.08 7.52
N LEU A 648 -3.55 -24.35 6.96
CA LEU A 648 -2.14 -24.77 6.94
C LEU A 648 -1.47 -24.73 8.33
N LEU A 649 -1.88 -23.83 9.21
CA LEU A 649 -1.28 -23.68 10.55
C LEU A 649 -1.79 -24.73 11.55
N PHE A 650 -3.02 -25.21 11.38
CA PHE A 650 -3.69 -26.07 12.37
C PHE A 650 -4.13 -27.43 11.83
N ASP A 651 -3.90 -27.73 10.55
CA ASP A 651 -4.34 -28.96 9.88
C ASP A 651 -5.88 -29.18 10.02
N GLU A 652 -6.65 -28.10 9.88
CA GLU A 652 -8.13 -28.05 9.99
C GLU A 652 -8.77 -27.57 8.68
#